data_AF-K0KBM5-F1
#
_entry.id   AF-K0KBM5-F1
#
_cell.length_a   1.000
_cell.length_b   1.000
_cell.length_c   1.000
_cell.angle_alpha   90.00
_cell.angle_beta   90.00
_cell.angle_gamma   90.00
#
_symmetry.space_group_name_H-M   'P 1'
#
loop_
_entity.id
_entity.type
_entity.pdbx_description
1 polymer ?
#
loop_
_entity_poly.entity_id
_entity_poly.type
_entity_poly.pdbx_seq_one_letter_code
_entity_poly.pdbx_strand_id
1 'polypeptide(L)'
;MPRRTWPLAATLVLALIPTSPGHAEPAAPTGVADLPDVVAARSAVDPARRIETTRTSRPVAPGVSLSSFDWYEPGDAGGWVRGDALTVDLTAGTRVDYLHPGQVTTAEPLSAQANRTRAVAAVNGDFFDINNSNAPEGVGVRDGAVVKSPAAGHRRAVGIDASGIGRVMDVLFDGRVTLADGGTIPLAQLNSASIAAGAFTPVWGSYSRARAVRGATKVAEVVVRDDVVTEVRTAAGDDPIPSDGYVLVGREAGADRLAALATGQRVTLDYTAKAGDGSALKAAIGGNQLLLKDGAVVAPDDPLHPRTAVGFSADGKKMFLLTVDGRQAPFLLGLNLKDMAAALKEMGAHNALNLDGGGSSTLLARTPGTEAVAVENTPSDGGERPVPNGLALYAPQGSGRLAGFWTRTAIDPRRAPGSDTVAGGHPERVFPGLTRRLVADGYDETYGPARDQAHLWQSTRPHVGWVADGVFRGLSKGTTKAVARRGGTTGEVELTVLGPLARLSATTNRLSLPEIGGTGGLGVVGHDPEGFTAPVEPADLDLDYDRAVVDIAPGDNGSLRVKALKPGATTVTARVGGTVVRVPVTVGLQEKVVANFDDGAAWTFGSARGSGSVAPVAEGRTGAGLKLAYDFGQSTGTRTAYAIPPRPIVLEGQPLALGAWVYGHGRGEWTAFTVTDNAGLTRSLYGPYITWTGWKYLEVPVPSGMAFPLSVTRFYTIETKADRQYSGEVLVDDIVAKVPPAVQLPAAQEVADRVVVQDGTVGNREWRFAVMSDAQFVARDPDSDLVRAARRTLREIKAQKPDFVVVNGDFVDEAAPADLAMAHRILNEELGDELPWYYVPGNHEIMGPGTIENFRREFGATNRVFDHKGTRFVLLDTSTGTVRGGGFDQAAMLRDALRDHGPVNSVVVVEHHPPRDPTPTKGSQLNDRLEADVVEDWLADFRRTTGKGAMFIGSHVGVFHASRVDGVPYLINGNSGKAPAEGGFSGWTMLGVDSRPKPGQEWIAAEIRPHVDGLSLAVPDTVRVGTPGAVAASVAQGSRQVPVKYPVSADWTGSLNVHIGQFAGLRPWHVAWLDPATGRLTALRPGKATIAVTVNGVTRRADVTTAWPQWGLKVA
;
A
#
# COMPACT_ATOMS: atom_id res chain seq x y z
N MET A 1 -59.84 11.71 17.83
CA MET A 1 -60.67 11.12 18.92
C MET A 1 -60.20 9.69 19.16
N PRO A 2 -60.31 9.13 20.39
CA PRO A 2 -59.93 9.78 21.64
C PRO A 2 -59.35 8.85 22.75
N ARG A 3 -58.58 9.43 23.70
CA ARG A 3 -58.52 9.04 25.16
C ARG A 3 -57.84 7.67 25.47
N ARG A 4 -57.33 7.33 26.67
CA ARG A 4 -57.21 7.91 28.05
C ARG A 4 -56.17 7.05 28.84
N THR A 5 -55.51 7.39 29.97
CA THR A 5 -55.39 8.59 30.83
C THR A 5 -54.06 8.52 31.65
N TRP A 6 -53.61 9.65 32.23
CA TRP A 6 -52.80 9.73 33.49
C TRP A 6 -53.75 9.60 34.73
N PRO A 7 -53.38 9.72 36.04
CA PRO A 7 -52.13 10.18 36.66
C PRO A 7 -51.70 9.47 37.98
N LEU A 8 -50.80 10.15 38.70
CA LEU A 8 -50.66 10.29 40.18
C LEU A 8 -49.45 9.65 40.88
N ALA A 9 -48.57 10.57 41.27
CA ALA A 9 -47.49 10.43 42.24
C ALA A 9 -47.98 10.23 43.68
N ALA A 10 -47.08 9.72 44.53
CA ALA A 10 -46.93 10.17 45.91
C ALA A 10 -45.48 9.90 46.40
N THR A 11 -44.94 10.81 47.22
CA THR A 11 -43.54 10.85 47.65
C THR A 11 -43.46 10.73 49.18
N LEU A 12 -42.56 9.89 49.72
CA LEU A 12 -41.90 9.97 51.05
C LEU A 12 -40.94 8.75 51.14
N VAL A 13 -39.60 8.83 51.22
CA VAL A 13 -38.66 9.53 52.14
C VAL A 13 -38.60 8.93 53.55
N LEU A 14 -37.59 8.08 53.79
CA LEU A 14 -36.59 8.08 54.89
C LEU A 14 -35.83 6.72 54.81
N ALA A 15 -34.57 6.62 54.37
CA ALA A 15 -33.30 7.07 54.99
C ALA A 15 -32.81 6.18 56.17
N LEU A 16 -31.82 5.29 55.92
CA LEU A 16 -30.46 5.30 56.53
C LEU A 16 -29.64 3.99 56.30
N ILE A 17 -28.61 4.08 55.44
CA ILE A 17 -27.16 3.77 55.64
C ILE A 17 -26.75 2.51 56.47
N PRO A 18 -25.74 1.69 56.08
CA PRO A 18 -25.22 1.31 54.74
C PRO A 18 -24.85 -0.20 54.59
N THR A 19 -24.92 -0.80 53.40
CA THR A 19 -24.27 -2.10 53.13
C THR A 19 -23.61 -2.15 51.76
N SER A 20 -22.33 -2.49 51.73
CA SER A 20 -21.46 -2.58 50.56
C SER A 20 -21.90 -3.61 49.52
N PRO A 21 -21.75 -3.31 48.22
CA PRO A 21 -21.65 -4.33 47.19
C PRO A 21 -20.31 -4.29 46.44
N GLY A 22 -19.79 -5.49 46.13
CA GLY A 22 -19.00 -5.82 44.93
C GLY A 22 -17.82 -4.93 44.53
N HIS A 23 -16.60 -5.44 44.70
CA HIS A 23 -15.52 -5.07 43.78
C HIS A 23 -15.91 -5.52 42.36
N ALA A 24 -16.07 -4.56 41.44
CA ALA A 24 -16.03 -4.80 40.00
C ALA A 24 -14.72 -4.21 39.47
N GLU A 25 -14.02 -4.95 38.62
CA GLU A 25 -12.69 -4.60 38.14
C GLU A 25 -12.71 -3.30 37.31
N PRO A 26 -11.75 -2.37 37.50
CA PRO A 26 -11.58 -1.25 36.60
C PRO A 26 -11.01 -1.74 35.27
N ALA A 27 -11.71 -1.45 34.17
CA ALA A 27 -11.31 -1.81 32.82
C ALA A 27 -9.93 -1.22 32.45
N ALA A 28 -9.16 -1.97 31.66
CA ALA A 28 -7.82 -1.61 31.22
C ALA A 28 -7.82 -0.35 30.32
N PRO A 29 -6.77 0.49 30.37
CA PRO A 29 -6.69 1.71 29.57
C PRO A 29 -6.30 1.40 28.11
N THR A 30 -7.12 1.80 27.15
CA THR A 30 -6.75 1.83 25.74
C THR A 30 -5.91 3.06 25.41
N GLY A 31 -4.98 2.91 24.46
CA GLY A 31 -4.09 3.98 24.02
C GLY A 31 -3.75 3.82 22.54
N VAL A 32 -3.30 4.93 21.94
CA VAL A 32 -3.17 5.11 20.47
C VAL A 32 -4.54 5.16 19.79
N ALA A 33 -4.64 5.84 18.65
CA ALA A 33 -5.92 6.03 17.97
C ALA A 33 -6.39 4.71 17.37
N ASP A 34 -7.40 4.09 17.98
CA ASP A 34 -8.26 3.15 17.29
C ASP A 34 -8.86 3.87 16.08
N LEU A 35 -8.56 3.33 14.89
CA LEU A 35 -9.49 3.42 13.76
C LEU A 35 -10.86 2.95 14.27
N PRO A 36 -11.97 3.61 13.88
CA PRO A 36 -13.28 3.31 14.46
C PRO A 36 -13.54 1.81 14.45
N ASP A 37 -13.90 1.25 15.61
CA ASP A 37 -14.18 -0.17 15.81
C ASP A 37 -14.99 -0.71 14.62
N VAL A 38 -14.31 -1.45 13.74
CA VAL A 38 -14.96 -2.11 12.62
C VAL A 38 -15.79 -3.22 13.24
N VAL A 39 -17.10 -2.98 13.33
CA VAL A 39 -18.13 -3.84 13.95
C VAL A 39 -17.77 -5.30 13.77
N ALA A 40 -17.27 -5.92 14.86
CA ALA A 40 -16.64 -7.24 14.96
C ALA A 40 -16.70 -8.06 13.66
N ALA A 41 -15.87 -7.68 12.69
CA ALA A 41 -15.98 -8.24 11.35
C ALA A 41 -15.52 -9.68 11.37
N ARG A 42 -16.41 -10.59 10.97
CA ARG A 42 -16.08 -12.00 10.83
C ARG A 42 -15.19 -12.15 9.60
N SER A 43 -13.87 -12.15 9.80
CA SER A 43 -13.06 -13.06 9.01
C SER A 43 -13.33 -14.48 9.53
N ALA A 44 -13.34 -15.42 8.60
CA ALA A 44 -13.26 -16.83 8.86
C ALA A 44 -12.32 -17.40 7.81
N VAL A 45 -11.11 -17.76 8.22
CA VAL A 45 -10.19 -18.55 7.41
C VAL A 45 -10.84 -19.92 7.19
N ASP A 46 -11.60 -20.04 6.10
CA ASP A 46 -12.03 -21.29 5.51
C ASP A 46 -11.04 -21.65 4.38
N PRO A 47 -10.13 -22.62 4.59
CA PRO A 47 -9.19 -23.04 3.56
C PRO A 47 -9.86 -23.56 2.28
N ALA A 48 -11.13 -24.02 2.36
CA ALA A 48 -11.91 -24.44 1.19
C ALA A 48 -12.46 -23.25 0.38
N ARG A 49 -12.49 -22.05 0.96
CA ARG A 49 -12.98 -20.81 0.34
C ARG A 49 -11.98 -19.68 0.51
N ARG A 50 -10.75 -19.83 0.00
CA ARG A 50 -9.83 -18.69 -0.18
C ARG A 50 -9.20 -18.67 -1.58
N ILE A 51 -8.60 -17.54 -1.94
CA ILE A 51 -7.80 -17.40 -3.15
C ILE A 51 -6.37 -17.05 -2.74
N GLU A 52 -5.46 -18.01 -2.82
CA GLU A 52 -4.02 -17.72 -2.79
C GLU A 52 -3.64 -17.04 -4.10
N THR A 53 -3.07 -15.83 -3.99
CA THR A 53 -2.69 -15.00 -5.14
C THR A 53 -1.20 -15.10 -5.40
N THR A 54 -0.38 -15.12 -4.35
CA THR A 54 1.08 -15.22 -4.41
C THR A 54 1.59 -16.19 -3.35
N ARG A 55 2.56 -17.04 -3.72
CA ARG A 55 3.37 -17.80 -2.77
C ARG A 55 4.80 -17.95 -3.28
N THR A 56 5.77 -17.69 -2.41
CA THR A 56 7.18 -18.01 -2.63
C THR A 56 7.70 -18.88 -1.48
N SER A 57 8.75 -19.66 -1.73
CA SER A 57 9.37 -20.53 -0.72
C SER A 57 10.87 -20.66 -0.96
N ARG A 58 11.66 -20.67 0.12
CA ARG A 58 13.12 -20.89 0.06
C ARG A 58 13.64 -21.62 1.32
N PRO A 59 14.71 -22.43 1.20
CA PRO A 59 15.40 -22.94 2.38
C PRO A 59 16.09 -21.80 3.14
N VAL A 60 16.28 -21.99 4.44
CA VAL A 60 17.03 -21.08 5.33
C VAL A 60 18.16 -21.83 6.05
N ALA A 61 17.93 -23.09 6.44
CA ALA A 61 18.85 -23.98 7.11
C ALA A 61 18.39 -25.45 6.93
N PRO A 62 19.16 -26.48 7.33
CA PRO A 62 18.70 -27.87 7.31
C PRO A 62 17.39 -28.05 8.11
N GLY A 63 16.37 -28.55 7.41
CA GLY A 63 15.02 -28.69 7.95
C GLY A 63 14.24 -27.38 8.15
N VAL A 64 14.75 -26.23 7.70
CA VAL A 64 14.07 -24.93 7.83
C VAL A 64 13.76 -24.35 6.45
N SER A 65 12.47 -24.12 6.20
CA SER A 65 11.98 -23.42 5.00
C SER A 65 11.15 -22.20 5.38
N LEU A 66 11.42 -21.07 4.74
CA LEU A 66 10.57 -19.89 4.75
C LEU A 66 9.55 -20.01 3.61
N SER A 67 8.30 -19.62 3.85
CA SER A 67 7.29 -19.36 2.82
C SER A 67 6.61 -18.02 3.07
N SER A 68 6.57 -17.17 2.06
CA SER A 68 5.90 -15.86 2.07
C SER A 68 4.70 -15.94 1.12
N PHE A 69 3.52 -15.52 1.56
CA PHE A 69 2.29 -15.69 0.80
C PHE A 69 1.30 -14.54 0.99
N ASP A 70 0.51 -14.31 -0.05
CA ASP A 70 -0.69 -13.48 -0.02
C ASP A 70 -1.91 -14.35 -0.34
N TRP A 71 -2.97 -14.19 0.45
CA TRP A 71 -4.28 -14.70 0.10
C TRP A 71 -5.39 -13.68 0.34
N TYR A 72 -6.50 -13.92 -0.35
CA TYR A 72 -7.73 -13.16 -0.30
C TYR A 72 -8.86 -14.07 0.21
N GLU A 73 -9.64 -13.60 1.18
CA GLU A 73 -10.60 -14.43 1.93
C GLU A 73 -12.01 -13.81 2.07
N PRO A 74 -13.07 -14.63 2.21
CA PRO A 74 -14.43 -14.18 2.46
C PRO A 74 -14.59 -13.67 3.89
N GLY A 75 -15.50 -12.71 4.06
CA GLY A 75 -15.91 -12.20 5.36
C GLY A 75 -16.45 -10.78 5.24
N ASP A 76 -17.07 -10.27 6.31
CA ASP A 76 -17.62 -8.90 6.32
C ASP A 76 -16.51 -7.83 6.23
N ALA A 77 -15.26 -8.20 6.54
CA ALA A 77 -14.05 -7.39 6.32
C ALA A 77 -13.38 -7.62 4.96
N GLY A 78 -13.76 -8.66 4.20
CA GLY A 78 -13.22 -9.04 2.88
C GLY A 78 -11.72 -8.78 2.73
N GLY A 79 -10.89 -9.57 3.42
CA GLY A 79 -9.53 -9.20 3.76
C GLY A 79 -8.45 -9.75 2.83
N TRP A 80 -7.38 -8.96 2.68
CA TRP A 80 -6.08 -9.49 2.30
C TRP A 80 -5.33 -9.97 3.55
N VAL A 81 -4.69 -11.13 3.45
CA VAL A 81 -3.75 -11.65 4.44
C VAL A 81 -2.40 -11.81 3.76
N ARG A 82 -1.41 -11.08 4.27
CA ARG A 82 0.01 -11.24 3.94
C ARG A 82 0.70 -11.92 5.11
N GLY A 83 1.35 -13.06 4.85
CA GLY A 83 1.96 -13.88 5.88
C GLY A 83 3.33 -14.44 5.51
N ASP A 84 4.18 -14.56 6.53
CA ASP A 84 5.50 -15.18 6.45
C ASP A 84 5.57 -16.34 7.45
N ALA A 85 5.98 -17.51 6.97
CA ALA A 85 5.95 -18.75 7.72
C ALA A 85 7.28 -19.48 7.67
N LEU A 86 7.86 -19.79 8.83
CA LEU A 86 8.97 -20.72 8.97
C LEU A 86 8.42 -22.09 9.39
N THR A 87 8.64 -23.10 8.56
CA THR A 87 8.44 -24.51 8.92
C THR A 87 9.79 -25.12 9.28
N VAL A 88 9.87 -25.73 10.46
CA VAL A 88 11.10 -26.24 11.07
C VAL A 88 10.94 -27.71 11.45
N ASP A 89 11.79 -28.57 10.91
CA ASP A 89 12.01 -29.93 11.40
C ASP A 89 13.08 -29.91 12.51
N LEU A 90 12.65 -30.10 13.75
CA LEU A 90 13.51 -30.08 14.94
C LEU A 90 14.45 -31.30 15.01
N THR A 91 14.23 -32.33 14.18
CA THR A 91 15.14 -33.48 14.08
C THR A 91 16.29 -33.28 13.09
N ALA A 92 16.23 -32.25 12.25
CA ALA A 92 17.24 -31.95 11.22
C ALA A 92 18.49 -31.20 11.74
N GLY A 93 18.64 -31.04 13.05
CA GLY A 93 19.82 -30.44 13.69
C GLY A 93 19.78 -28.92 13.89
N THR A 94 18.71 -28.24 13.47
CA THR A 94 18.48 -26.83 13.80
C THR A 94 18.14 -26.69 15.30
N ARG A 95 18.84 -25.80 16.02
CA ARG A 95 18.57 -25.49 17.43
C ARG A 95 17.68 -24.26 17.55
N VAL A 96 16.66 -24.33 18.41
CA VAL A 96 15.87 -23.17 18.85
C VAL A 96 16.38 -22.69 20.21
N ASP A 97 16.52 -21.39 20.44
CA ASP A 97 16.93 -20.82 21.74
C ASP A 97 16.36 -19.41 21.98
N TYR A 98 16.32 -18.98 23.24
CA TYR A 98 15.81 -17.68 23.67
C TYR A 98 16.79 -16.55 23.34
N LEU A 99 16.28 -15.53 22.64
CA LEU A 99 17.03 -14.36 22.19
C LEU A 99 16.66 -13.13 23.04
N HIS A 100 17.64 -12.32 23.43
CA HIS A 100 17.44 -11.08 24.21
C HIS A 100 18.63 -10.11 24.03
N PRO A 101 18.48 -8.82 24.38
CA PRO A 101 19.54 -7.80 24.21
C PRO A 101 20.74 -7.92 25.16
N GLY A 102 20.74 -8.89 26.07
CA GLY A 102 21.73 -9.06 27.14
C GLY A 102 21.22 -8.63 28.53
N GLN A 103 20.31 -7.64 28.58
CA GLN A 103 19.59 -7.22 29.78
C GLN A 103 18.07 -7.36 29.58
N VAL A 104 17.34 -7.69 30.64
CA VAL A 104 15.89 -7.94 30.64
C VAL A 104 15.10 -6.65 30.43
N THR A 105 15.60 -5.51 30.89
CA THR A 105 14.91 -4.21 30.77
C THR A 105 15.31 -3.38 29.55
N THR A 106 16.07 -3.98 28.63
CA THR A 106 16.47 -3.37 27.36
C THR A 106 15.57 -3.91 26.25
N ALA A 107 15.25 -3.06 25.27
CA ALA A 107 14.62 -3.46 24.03
C ALA A 107 15.47 -2.92 22.86
N GLU A 108 15.70 -3.75 21.85
CA GLU A 108 16.41 -3.37 20.63
C GLU A 108 15.77 -4.09 19.42
N PRO A 109 15.90 -3.58 18.18
CA PRO A 109 15.37 -4.26 16.99
C PRO A 109 15.80 -5.72 16.95
N LEU A 110 14.88 -6.62 16.60
CA LEU A 110 15.13 -8.05 16.63
C LEU A 110 16.30 -8.44 15.71
N SER A 111 16.47 -7.73 14.59
CA SER A 111 17.59 -7.91 13.67
C SER A 111 18.95 -7.66 14.32
N ALA A 112 19.08 -6.70 15.24
CA ALA A 112 20.31 -6.46 15.99
C ALA A 112 20.63 -7.64 16.93
N GLN A 113 19.61 -8.14 17.65
CA GLN A 113 19.75 -9.30 18.53
C GLN A 113 20.19 -10.54 17.76
N ALA A 114 19.47 -10.86 16.68
CA ALA A 114 19.67 -12.06 15.87
C ALA A 114 21.04 -12.08 15.18
N ASN A 115 21.46 -10.95 14.59
CA ASN A 115 22.76 -10.83 13.93
C ASN A 115 23.92 -10.95 14.94
N ARG A 116 23.80 -10.36 16.15
CA ARG A 116 24.83 -10.47 17.20
C ARG A 116 25.06 -11.91 17.65
N THR A 117 24.02 -12.76 17.68
CA THR A 117 24.16 -14.18 18.03
C THR A 117 24.38 -15.11 16.84
N ARG A 118 24.36 -14.59 15.60
CA ARG A 118 24.43 -15.34 14.34
C ARG A 118 23.27 -16.34 14.17
N ALA A 119 22.07 -15.97 14.61
CA ALA A 119 20.86 -16.71 14.29
C ALA A 119 20.64 -16.77 12.76
N VAL A 120 20.01 -17.84 12.28
CA VAL A 120 19.66 -18.00 10.86
C VAL A 120 18.25 -17.53 10.53
N ALA A 121 17.38 -17.50 11.55
CA ALA A 121 16.07 -16.88 11.52
C ALA A 121 15.64 -16.55 12.97
N ALA A 122 14.66 -15.67 13.13
CA ALA A 122 14.05 -15.40 14.43
C ALA A 122 12.64 -14.80 14.25
N VAL A 123 11.83 -14.89 15.29
CA VAL A 123 10.60 -14.08 15.44
C VAL A 123 10.60 -13.33 16.77
N ASN A 124 9.81 -12.27 16.87
CA ASN A 124 9.61 -11.56 18.14
C ASN A 124 8.94 -12.47 19.18
N GLY A 125 9.15 -12.12 20.44
CA GLY A 125 8.81 -12.97 21.57
C GLY A 125 7.55 -12.55 22.33
N ASP A 126 7.77 -12.37 23.62
CA ASP A 126 6.75 -12.33 24.66
C ASP A 126 6.13 -10.93 24.81
N PHE A 127 4.99 -10.87 25.49
CA PHE A 127 4.39 -9.61 25.93
C PHE A 127 5.32 -8.96 26.97
N PHE A 128 5.31 -7.63 27.05
CA PHE A 128 6.26 -6.90 27.88
C PHE A 128 5.70 -5.58 28.41
N ASP A 129 6.34 -5.06 29.47
CA ASP A 129 6.01 -3.81 30.15
C ASP A 129 6.37 -2.56 29.30
N ILE A 130 5.71 -2.46 28.15
CA ILE A 130 5.89 -1.45 27.11
C ILE A 130 5.60 -0.05 27.66
N ASN A 131 6.45 0.92 27.29
CA ASN A 131 6.51 2.28 27.84
C ASN A 131 7.00 2.41 29.29
N ASN A 132 7.42 1.33 29.96
CA ASN A 132 8.02 1.40 31.30
C ASN A 132 9.38 0.68 31.33
N SER A 133 9.43 -0.54 31.88
CA SER A 133 10.68 -1.28 32.11
C SER A 133 11.16 -2.08 30.91
N ASN A 134 10.32 -2.23 29.87
CA ASN A 134 10.51 -3.18 28.77
C ASN A 134 10.65 -4.66 29.19
N ALA A 135 10.55 -5.01 30.48
CA ALA A 135 10.73 -6.39 30.91
C ALA A 135 9.61 -7.27 30.35
N PRO A 136 9.92 -8.46 29.78
CA PRO A 136 8.91 -9.43 29.39
C PRO A 136 8.07 -9.91 30.58
N GLU A 137 6.85 -10.33 30.31
CA GLU A 137 5.88 -10.75 31.33
C GLU A 137 5.98 -12.25 31.67
N GLY A 138 6.20 -13.12 30.69
CA GLY A 138 6.32 -14.56 30.84
C GLY A 138 7.73 -15.05 31.14
N VAL A 139 8.05 -16.31 30.83
CA VAL A 139 9.37 -16.89 31.11
C VAL A 139 10.41 -16.57 30.03
N GLY A 140 11.67 -16.48 30.42
CA GLY A 140 12.81 -16.63 29.50
C GLY A 140 13.76 -17.72 30.01
N VAL A 141 13.89 -18.82 29.28
CA VAL A 141 14.90 -19.87 29.50
C VAL A 141 15.80 -19.96 28.28
N ARG A 142 17.12 -19.84 28.50
CA ARG A 142 18.15 -19.86 27.47
C ARG A 142 19.20 -20.93 27.80
N ASP A 143 19.43 -21.86 26.89
CA ASP A 143 20.33 -23.02 27.09
C ASP A 143 20.18 -23.72 28.47
N GLY A 144 18.93 -23.90 28.89
CA GLY A 144 18.53 -24.48 30.19
C GLY A 144 18.60 -23.53 31.40
N ALA A 145 19.25 -22.36 31.27
CA ALA A 145 19.34 -21.38 32.35
C ALA A 145 18.13 -20.42 32.37
N VAL A 146 17.59 -20.15 33.56
CA VAL A 146 16.48 -19.20 33.73
C VAL A 146 17.02 -17.76 33.71
N VAL A 147 16.64 -17.00 32.68
CA VAL A 147 16.97 -15.57 32.55
C VAL A 147 16.00 -14.72 33.38
N LYS A 148 14.71 -15.08 33.33
CA LYS A 148 13.65 -14.50 34.18
C LYS A 148 12.49 -15.47 34.39
N SER A 149 11.78 -15.32 35.50
CA SER A 149 10.55 -16.06 35.78
C SER A 149 9.33 -15.46 35.06
N PRO A 150 8.24 -16.24 34.91
CA PRO A 150 6.90 -15.68 34.72
C PRO A 150 6.56 -14.64 35.79
N ALA A 151 5.82 -13.61 35.39
CA ALA A 151 4.98 -12.81 36.27
C ALA A 151 3.73 -13.61 36.68
N ALA A 152 3.01 -13.12 37.68
CA ALA A 152 1.75 -13.73 38.11
C ALA A 152 0.71 -13.68 36.98
N GLY A 153 0.26 -14.85 36.51
CA GLY A 153 -0.67 -15.00 35.37
C GLY A 153 -0.02 -15.42 34.05
N HIS A 154 1.26 -15.11 33.83
CA HIS A 154 1.93 -15.22 32.52
C HIS A 154 2.77 -16.51 32.40
N ARG A 155 2.20 -17.65 32.83
CA ARG A 155 2.92 -18.93 32.90
C ARG A 155 3.01 -19.68 31.57
N ARG A 156 2.17 -19.37 30.59
CA ARG A 156 2.16 -20.06 29.30
C ARG A 156 3.40 -19.70 28.49
N ALA A 157 3.96 -20.70 27.85
CA ALA A 157 5.17 -20.56 27.05
C ALA A 157 5.14 -21.51 25.85
N VAL A 158 5.95 -21.17 24.85
CA VAL A 158 6.43 -22.11 23.84
C VAL A 158 7.91 -22.37 24.04
N GLY A 159 8.34 -23.57 23.75
CA GLY A 159 9.73 -23.95 24.01
C GLY A 159 10.09 -25.34 23.52
N ILE A 160 11.37 -25.66 23.69
CA ILE A 160 11.94 -26.97 23.43
C ILE A 160 12.32 -27.59 24.77
N ASP A 161 11.87 -28.81 25.02
CA ASP A 161 12.25 -29.58 26.21
C ASP A 161 13.69 -30.15 26.08
N ALA A 162 14.20 -30.75 27.16
CA ALA A 162 15.52 -31.36 27.16
C ALA A 162 15.70 -32.53 26.16
N SER A 163 14.61 -33.10 25.62
CA SER A 163 14.65 -34.15 24.60
C SER A 163 14.64 -33.61 23.16
N GLY A 164 14.56 -32.30 22.97
CA GLY A 164 14.50 -31.65 21.66
C GLY A 164 13.09 -31.55 21.06
N ILE A 165 12.06 -31.88 21.85
CA ILE A 165 10.66 -31.84 21.41
C ILE A 165 10.05 -30.47 21.72
N GLY A 166 9.35 -29.91 20.72
CA GLY A 166 8.67 -28.64 20.83
C GLY A 166 7.30 -28.76 21.50
N ARG A 167 6.98 -27.82 22.42
CA ARG A 167 5.76 -27.84 23.22
C ARG A 167 5.16 -26.45 23.43
N VAL A 168 3.84 -26.41 23.53
CA VAL A 168 3.10 -25.37 24.27
C VAL A 168 2.89 -25.90 25.68
N MET A 169 3.23 -25.13 26.72
CA MET A 169 3.20 -25.58 28.11
C MET A 169 3.04 -24.43 29.10
N ASP A 170 2.57 -24.74 30.31
CA ASP A 170 2.79 -23.86 31.46
C ASP A 170 4.21 -24.09 32.00
N VAL A 171 4.88 -23.02 32.39
CA VAL A 171 6.20 -23.03 33.05
C VAL A 171 6.07 -22.54 34.49
N LEU A 172 6.60 -23.34 35.40
CA LEU A 172 6.58 -23.12 36.84
C LEU A 172 7.96 -22.66 37.30
N PHE A 173 8.00 -21.67 38.17
CA PHE A 173 9.20 -21.16 38.82
C PHE A 173 9.24 -21.62 40.29
N ASP A 174 10.40 -22.13 40.72
CA ASP A 174 10.72 -22.43 42.12
C ASP A 174 11.99 -21.65 42.44
N GLY A 175 11.88 -20.65 43.32
CA GLY A 175 12.98 -19.82 43.78
C GLY A 175 12.96 -19.71 45.29
N ARG A 176 14.14 -19.72 45.90
CA ARG A 176 14.30 -19.61 47.36
C ARG A 176 15.64 -18.99 47.72
N VAL A 177 15.69 -18.40 48.91
CA VAL A 177 16.92 -18.00 49.57
C VAL A 177 17.13 -18.93 50.75
N THR A 178 18.24 -19.65 50.76
CA THR A 178 18.64 -20.57 51.84
C THR A 178 19.53 -19.82 52.83
N LEU A 179 19.17 -19.86 54.11
CA LEU A 179 19.89 -19.22 55.21
C LEU A 179 20.91 -20.18 55.83
N ALA A 180 21.94 -19.63 56.50
CA ALA A 180 23.00 -20.43 57.13
C ALA A 180 22.53 -21.41 58.24
N ASP A 181 21.33 -21.22 58.80
CA ASP A 181 20.69 -22.11 59.77
C ASP A 181 19.80 -23.20 59.13
N GLY A 182 19.71 -23.23 57.79
CA GLY A 182 18.83 -24.12 57.03
C GLY A 182 17.41 -23.60 56.82
N GLY A 183 17.07 -22.41 57.34
CA GLY A 183 15.82 -21.72 57.03
C GLY A 183 15.74 -21.33 55.55
N THR A 184 14.52 -21.21 55.01
CA THR A 184 14.31 -20.80 53.60
C THR A 184 13.27 -19.70 53.46
N ILE A 185 13.57 -18.70 52.62
CA ILE A 185 12.63 -17.65 52.21
C ILE A 185 12.22 -17.92 50.76
N PRO A 186 10.94 -18.22 50.46
CA PRO A 186 10.51 -18.48 49.09
C PRO A 186 10.43 -17.18 48.28
N LEU A 187 10.93 -17.23 47.05
CA LEU A 187 10.85 -16.17 46.06
C LEU A 187 9.83 -16.57 44.98
N ALA A 188 8.90 -15.67 44.70
CA ALA A 188 7.86 -15.89 43.69
C ALA A 188 8.30 -15.46 42.28
N GLN A 189 9.34 -14.62 42.16
CA GLN A 189 9.83 -14.12 40.87
C GLN A 189 11.36 -13.96 40.79
N LEU A 190 11.87 -13.96 39.56
CA LEU A 190 13.24 -13.61 39.17
C LEU A 190 13.18 -12.62 38.00
N ASN A 191 13.87 -11.48 38.10
CA ASN A 191 13.99 -10.46 37.04
C ASN A 191 12.62 -10.09 36.42
N SER A 192 11.71 -9.56 37.26
CA SER A 192 10.32 -9.26 36.90
C SER A 192 9.93 -7.83 37.29
N ALA A 193 9.21 -7.15 36.41
CA ALA A 193 8.61 -5.83 36.67
C ALA A 193 7.39 -5.86 37.60
N SER A 194 6.97 -7.04 38.06
CA SER A 194 5.95 -7.25 39.07
C SER A 194 6.36 -8.42 39.97
N ILE A 195 6.45 -8.20 41.28
CA ILE A 195 6.91 -9.19 42.27
C ILE A 195 6.02 -9.22 43.52
N ALA A 196 6.04 -10.34 44.24
CA ALA A 196 5.64 -10.40 45.65
C ALA A 196 6.87 -10.40 46.57
N ALA A 197 7.77 -11.35 46.35
CA ALA A 197 9.16 -11.33 46.78
C ALA A 197 9.97 -11.96 45.64
N GLY A 198 11.09 -11.35 45.25
CA GLY A 198 11.85 -11.83 44.10
C GLY A 198 13.31 -11.40 44.10
N ALA A 199 14.10 -12.07 43.28
CA ALA A 199 15.51 -11.76 43.04
C ALA A 199 15.69 -10.96 41.74
N PHE A 200 16.64 -10.04 41.77
CA PHE A 200 17.16 -9.30 40.63
C PHE A 200 18.65 -9.60 40.50
N THR A 201 19.06 -10.16 39.36
CA THR A 201 20.46 -10.47 39.05
C THR A 201 21.01 -9.46 38.04
N PRO A 202 22.33 -9.40 37.75
CA PRO A 202 22.91 -8.41 36.84
C PRO A 202 22.27 -8.36 35.44
N VAL A 203 21.62 -9.45 35.00
CA VAL A 203 20.88 -9.48 33.72
C VAL A 203 19.57 -8.68 33.76
N TRP A 204 19.10 -8.19 34.91
CA TRP A 204 17.98 -7.25 34.95
C TRP A 204 18.30 -5.98 34.15
N GLY A 205 19.46 -5.38 34.43
CA GLY A 205 19.89 -4.09 33.88
C GLY A 205 19.81 -2.96 34.91
N SER A 206 19.82 -1.72 34.42
CA SER A 206 19.85 -0.50 35.24
C SER A 206 18.49 0.14 35.51
N TYR A 207 17.38 -0.47 35.06
CA TYR A 207 16.05 0.09 35.29
C TYR A 207 15.66 -0.03 36.78
N SER A 208 15.06 1.03 37.34
CA SER A 208 14.75 1.08 38.78
C SER A 208 13.81 -0.05 39.23
N ARG A 209 14.21 -0.73 40.32
CA ARG A 209 13.44 -1.82 40.93
C ARG A 209 12.17 -1.31 41.62
N ALA A 210 12.04 0.01 41.83
CA ALA A 210 10.84 0.65 42.34
C ALA A 210 9.58 0.39 41.47
N ARG A 211 9.73 0.06 40.18
CA ARG A 211 8.62 -0.38 39.32
C ARG A 211 7.93 -1.64 39.86
N ALA A 212 8.71 -2.61 40.33
CA ALA A 212 8.22 -3.91 40.79
C ALA A 212 7.43 -3.85 42.12
N VAL A 213 7.59 -2.77 42.89
CA VAL A 213 6.92 -2.53 44.17
C VAL A 213 5.98 -1.31 44.12
N ARG A 214 5.62 -0.82 42.93
CA ARG A 214 4.72 0.34 42.78
C ARG A 214 3.39 0.09 43.50
N GLY A 215 3.00 1.03 44.37
CA GLY A 215 1.77 0.95 45.15
C GLY A 215 1.83 0.01 46.37
N ALA A 216 3.00 -0.51 46.73
CA ALA A 216 3.20 -1.18 48.01
C ALA A 216 3.30 -0.16 49.16
N THR A 217 2.78 -0.52 50.32
CA THR A 217 2.88 0.26 51.57
C THR A 217 4.11 -0.14 52.39
N LYS A 218 4.57 -1.39 52.23
CA LYS A 218 5.83 -1.91 52.78
C LYS A 218 6.74 -2.40 51.67
N VAL A 219 8.01 -2.01 51.73
CA VAL A 219 9.08 -2.47 50.83
C VAL A 219 10.30 -2.85 51.67
N ALA A 220 10.99 -3.91 51.26
CA ALA A 220 12.34 -4.19 51.73
C ALA A 220 13.21 -4.60 50.53
N GLU A 221 14.46 -4.15 50.54
CA GLU A 221 15.47 -4.50 49.55
C GLU A 221 16.74 -4.96 50.27
N VAL A 222 17.34 -6.07 49.80
CA VAL A 222 18.52 -6.68 50.40
C VAL A 222 19.57 -6.88 49.32
N VAL A 223 20.73 -6.23 49.47
CA VAL A 223 21.86 -6.35 48.54
C VAL A 223 22.78 -7.47 49.04
N VAL A 224 23.10 -8.42 48.17
CA VAL A 224 23.95 -9.58 48.45
C VAL A 224 25.15 -9.59 47.51
N ARG A 225 26.34 -9.88 48.02
CA ARG A 225 27.59 -10.10 47.26
C ARG A 225 28.33 -11.30 47.82
N ASP A 226 28.88 -12.17 46.97
CA ASP A 226 29.59 -13.41 47.38
C ASP A 226 28.80 -14.25 48.42
N ASP A 227 27.48 -14.34 48.24
CA ASP A 227 26.50 -14.96 49.15
C ASP A 227 26.51 -14.39 50.59
N VAL A 228 26.86 -13.10 50.75
CA VAL A 228 26.81 -12.34 52.00
C VAL A 228 25.93 -11.10 51.83
N VAL A 229 24.97 -10.89 52.75
CA VAL A 229 24.17 -9.67 52.81
C VAL A 229 25.07 -8.47 53.13
N THR A 230 25.17 -7.50 52.23
CA THR A 230 25.93 -6.27 52.44
C THR A 230 25.06 -5.12 52.94
N GLU A 231 23.80 -5.06 52.51
CA GLU A 231 22.90 -3.93 52.83
C GLU A 231 21.44 -4.39 52.91
N VAL A 232 20.67 -3.74 53.79
CA VAL A 232 19.21 -3.92 53.93
C VAL A 232 18.55 -2.53 53.96
N ARG A 233 17.58 -2.31 53.07
CA ARG A 233 16.91 -1.03 52.83
C ARG A 233 15.39 -1.17 52.95
N THR A 234 14.70 -0.09 53.30
CA THR A 234 13.22 -0.01 53.40
C THR A 234 12.54 0.54 52.13
N ALA A 235 13.31 0.75 51.06
CA ALA A 235 12.85 1.17 49.74
C ALA A 235 13.67 0.43 48.66
N ALA A 236 13.07 0.24 47.49
CA ALA A 236 13.75 -0.36 46.35
C ALA A 236 14.65 0.68 45.64
N GLY A 237 15.89 0.31 45.36
CA GLY A 237 16.89 1.17 44.76
C GLY A 237 16.83 1.26 43.23
N ASP A 238 17.56 2.24 42.71
CA ASP A 238 17.88 2.47 41.30
C ASP A 238 19.39 2.28 41.00
N ASP A 239 20.19 1.93 42.01
CA ASP A 239 21.61 1.61 41.89
C ASP A 239 21.86 0.30 41.11
N PRO A 240 23.02 0.16 40.45
CA PRO A 240 23.38 -1.05 39.71
C PRO A 240 23.43 -2.29 40.62
N ILE A 241 22.88 -3.41 40.13
CA ILE A 241 22.99 -4.70 40.80
C ILE A 241 24.46 -5.15 40.78
N PRO A 242 25.04 -5.61 41.91
CA PRO A 242 26.44 -6.02 41.96
C PRO A 242 26.75 -7.17 40.99
N SER A 243 27.84 -7.07 40.23
CA SER A 243 28.25 -8.11 39.26
C SER A 243 28.66 -9.43 39.92
N ASP A 244 29.03 -9.36 41.19
CA ASP A 244 29.42 -10.40 42.15
C ASP A 244 28.23 -10.87 43.03
N GLY A 245 27.00 -10.55 42.64
CA GLY A 245 25.85 -10.77 43.52
C GLY A 245 24.47 -10.56 42.91
N TYR A 246 23.51 -10.26 43.78
CA TYR A 246 22.09 -10.09 43.44
C TYR A 246 21.38 -9.19 44.47
N VAL A 247 20.19 -8.73 44.11
CA VAL A 247 19.34 -7.91 44.99
C VAL A 247 18.01 -8.63 45.19
N LEU A 248 17.63 -8.87 46.44
CA LEU A 248 16.31 -9.39 46.81
C LEU A 248 15.39 -8.20 47.08
N VAL A 249 14.19 -8.19 46.51
CA VAL A 249 13.18 -7.15 46.79
C VAL A 249 11.86 -7.80 47.17
N GLY A 250 11.20 -7.26 48.18
CA GLY A 250 9.91 -7.73 48.67
C GLY A 250 8.94 -6.58 48.87
N ARG A 251 7.66 -6.87 48.67
CA ARG A 251 6.53 -6.00 49.06
C ARG A 251 5.66 -6.68 50.11
N GLU A 252 5.04 -5.91 50.98
CA GLU A 252 4.10 -6.41 52.00
C GLU A 252 4.69 -7.58 52.82
N ALA A 253 4.05 -8.75 52.86
CA ALA A 253 4.57 -9.92 53.57
C ALA A 253 5.91 -10.45 53.00
N GLY A 254 6.27 -10.10 51.77
CA GLY A 254 7.61 -10.35 51.22
C GLY A 254 8.66 -9.40 51.80
N ALA A 255 8.29 -8.12 52.03
CA ALA A 255 9.14 -7.14 52.70
C ALA A 255 9.40 -7.55 54.15
N ASP A 256 8.35 -7.94 54.87
CA ASP A 256 8.44 -8.37 56.29
C ASP A 256 9.40 -9.55 56.48
N ARG A 257 9.52 -10.47 55.49
CA ARG A 257 10.48 -11.60 55.53
C ARG A 257 11.92 -11.17 55.24
N LEU A 258 12.12 -10.33 54.23
CA LEU A 258 13.46 -9.91 53.81
C LEU A 258 14.09 -8.90 54.78
N ALA A 259 13.27 -8.06 55.44
CA ALA A 259 13.73 -7.13 56.48
C ALA A 259 14.27 -7.81 57.75
N ALA A 260 14.08 -9.13 57.90
CA ALA A 260 14.64 -9.92 58.99
C ALA A 260 16.10 -10.38 58.73
N LEU A 261 16.63 -10.18 57.52
CA LEU A 261 18.03 -10.45 57.21
C LEU A 261 18.94 -9.36 57.78
N ALA A 262 20.18 -9.71 58.13
CA ALA A 262 21.16 -8.79 58.70
C ALA A 262 22.44 -8.71 57.84
N THR A 263 23.06 -7.53 57.78
CA THR A 263 24.39 -7.36 57.16
C THR A 263 25.41 -8.31 57.77
N GLY A 264 26.18 -9.00 56.92
CA GLY A 264 27.14 -10.04 57.29
C GLY A 264 26.55 -11.46 57.32
N GLN A 265 25.24 -11.63 57.21
CA GLN A 265 24.59 -12.94 57.13
C GLN A 265 24.88 -13.62 55.78
N ARG A 266 25.24 -14.92 55.81
CA ARG A 266 25.33 -15.74 54.59
C ARG A 266 23.97 -16.20 54.12
N VAL A 267 23.71 -16.03 52.82
CA VAL A 267 22.48 -16.41 52.13
C VAL A 267 22.81 -16.90 50.72
N THR A 268 22.22 -18.03 50.32
CA THR A 268 22.41 -18.62 48.97
C THR A 268 21.10 -18.55 48.20
N LEU A 269 21.17 -18.14 46.93
CA LEU A 269 20.02 -18.03 46.03
C LEU A 269 19.92 -19.26 45.13
N ASP A 270 18.89 -20.07 45.34
CA ASP A 270 18.56 -21.24 44.52
C ASP A 270 17.31 -20.95 43.68
N TYR A 271 17.36 -21.18 42.36
CA TYR A 271 16.16 -21.10 41.52
C TYR A 271 16.20 -22.04 40.30
N THR A 272 15.01 -22.43 39.84
CA THR A 272 14.83 -23.23 38.63
C THR A 272 13.48 -22.94 37.97
N ALA A 273 13.36 -23.30 36.69
CA ALA A 273 12.11 -23.29 35.94
C ALA A 273 11.91 -24.65 35.27
N LYS A 274 10.68 -25.17 35.33
CA LYS A 274 10.29 -26.47 34.76
C LYS A 274 8.94 -26.38 34.07
N ALA A 275 8.71 -27.25 33.11
CA ALA A 275 7.37 -27.42 32.55
C ALA A 275 6.37 -27.92 33.61
N GLY A 276 5.08 -27.71 33.38
CA GLY A 276 4.01 -28.18 34.27
C GLY A 276 3.95 -29.69 34.46
N ASP A 277 4.47 -30.47 33.50
CA ASP A 277 4.64 -31.94 33.60
C ASP A 277 5.93 -32.37 34.34
N GLY A 278 6.74 -31.40 34.78
CA GLY A 278 8.00 -31.62 35.48
C GLY A 278 9.22 -31.79 34.56
N SER A 279 9.06 -31.75 33.24
CA SER A 279 10.18 -31.86 32.31
C SER A 279 11.13 -30.64 32.38
N ALA A 280 12.41 -30.91 32.16
CA ALA A 280 13.44 -29.88 32.09
C ALA A 280 13.35 -29.12 30.75
N LEU A 281 13.48 -27.80 30.82
CA LEU A 281 13.41 -26.89 29.68
C LEU A 281 14.80 -26.68 29.10
N LYS A 282 14.94 -26.68 27.77
CA LYS A 282 16.16 -26.25 27.09
C LYS A 282 16.05 -24.79 26.64
N ALA A 283 14.93 -24.44 26.03
CA ALA A 283 14.60 -23.08 25.67
C ALA A 283 13.10 -22.86 25.90
N ALA A 284 12.72 -21.70 26.44
CA ALA A 284 11.32 -21.34 26.61
C ALA A 284 11.14 -19.82 26.55
N ILE A 285 10.06 -19.39 25.92
CA ILE A 285 9.65 -17.99 25.82
C ILE A 285 8.16 -17.84 26.15
N GLY A 286 7.81 -16.81 26.92
CA GLY A 286 6.44 -16.50 27.26
C GLY A 286 5.55 -16.22 26.04
N GLY A 287 4.25 -16.46 26.24
CA GLY A 287 3.17 -16.07 25.34
C GLY A 287 1.85 -16.05 26.11
N ASN A 288 0.76 -15.66 25.45
CA ASN A 288 -0.49 -15.36 26.16
C ASN A 288 -1.64 -16.29 25.77
N GLN A 289 -2.23 -16.09 24.59
CA GLN A 289 -3.47 -16.78 24.21
C GLN A 289 -3.20 -18.13 23.57
N LEU A 290 -3.85 -19.17 24.10
CA LEU A 290 -3.79 -20.53 23.55
C LEU A 290 -4.66 -20.59 22.30
N LEU A 291 -4.06 -20.97 21.17
CA LEU A 291 -4.71 -20.97 19.86
C LEU A 291 -5.28 -22.36 19.52
N LEU A 292 -4.41 -23.36 19.62
CA LEU A 292 -4.74 -24.76 19.37
C LEU A 292 -4.39 -25.58 20.61
N LYS A 293 -5.30 -26.50 20.96
CA LYS A 293 -5.07 -27.55 21.94
C LYS A 293 -5.58 -28.87 21.38
N ASP A 294 -4.71 -29.87 21.32
CA ASP A 294 -5.04 -31.24 20.89
C ASP A 294 -5.78 -31.28 19.52
N GLY A 295 -5.34 -30.43 18.59
CA GLY A 295 -5.92 -30.26 17.25
C GLY A 295 -7.22 -29.46 17.18
N ALA A 296 -7.79 -29.03 18.32
CA ALA A 296 -8.98 -28.19 18.39
C ALA A 296 -8.60 -26.70 18.47
N VAL A 297 -9.37 -25.84 17.80
CA VAL A 297 -9.29 -24.38 17.97
C VAL A 297 -9.92 -24.02 19.31
N VAL A 298 -9.12 -23.41 20.18
CA VAL A 298 -9.53 -22.96 21.52
C VAL A 298 -9.29 -21.45 21.72
N ALA A 299 -8.88 -20.76 20.65
CA ALA A 299 -8.67 -19.32 20.63
C ALA A 299 -9.94 -18.54 21.04
N PRO A 300 -9.81 -17.50 21.89
CA PRO A 300 -10.92 -16.60 22.20
C PRO A 300 -11.25 -15.70 20.99
N ASP A 301 -12.39 -15.01 21.07
CA ASP A 301 -12.71 -13.89 20.17
C ASP A 301 -11.76 -12.71 20.43
N ASP A 302 -11.32 -12.05 19.36
CA ASP A 302 -10.30 -10.98 19.37
C ASP A 302 -10.43 -10.16 18.06
N PRO A 303 -10.03 -8.86 18.00
CA PRO A 303 -10.07 -8.08 16.76
C PRO A 303 -8.97 -8.47 15.75
N LEU A 304 -8.98 -7.87 14.55
CA LEU A 304 -7.94 -8.06 13.53
C LEU A 304 -6.68 -7.23 13.86
N HIS A 305 -5.52 -7.86 13.97
CA HIS A 305 -4.22 -7.19 14.20
C HIS A 305 -3.08 -7.94 13.48
N PRO A 306 -1.89 -7.33 13.31
CA PRO A 306 -0.66 -8.08 13.06
C PRO A 306 -0.43 -9.11 14.17
N ARG A 307 0.00 -10.32 13.81
CA ARG A 307 0.18 -11.45 14.73
C ARG A 307 1.54 -12.09 14.58
N THR A 308 2.04 -12.63 15.68
CA THR A 308 3.12 -13.62 15.72
C THR A 308 2.63 -14.80 16.55
N ALA A 309 2.76 -16.03 16.04
CA ALA A 309 2.39 -17.21 16.81
C ALA A 309 3.28 -18.41 16.45
N VAL A 310 3.32 -19.36 17.39
CA VAL A 310 4.10 -20.60 17.27
C VAL A 310 3.20 -21.81 17.46
N GLY A 311 3.28 -22.74 16.52
CA GLY A 311 2.61 -24.03 16.56
C GLY A 311 3.58 -25.20 16.52
N PHE A 312 3.14 -26.37 17.02
CA PHE A 312 3.89 -27.62 16.95
C PHE A 312 2.99 -28.77 16.47
N SER A 313 3.56 -29.71 15.71
CA SER A 313 2.90 -30.96 15.32
C SER A 313 2.52 -31.83 16.52
N ALA A 314 1.67 -32.84 16.31
CA ALA A 314 1.17 -33.72 17.37
C ALA A 314 2.29 -34.46 18.14
N ASP A 315 3.39 -34.81 17.48
CA ASP A 315 4.57 -35.42 18.10
C ASP A 315 5.66 -34.40 18.53
N GLY A 316 5.39 -33.10 18.36
CA GLY A 316 6.29 -32.00 18.69
C GLY A 316 7.61 -31.94 17.90
N LYS A 317 7.77 -32.72 16.81
CA LYS A 317 9.00 -32.72 15.98
C LYS A 317 9.02 -31.64 14.91
N LYS A 318 7.85 -31.16 14.46
CA LYS A 318 7.75 -30.00 13.58
C LYS A 318 7.27 -28.79 14.36
N MET A 319 7.89 -27.66 14.08
CA MET A 319 7.56 -26.35 14.61
C MET A 319 7.19 -25.42 13.45
N PHE A 320 6.21 -24.57 13.71
CA PHE A 320 5.68 -23.59 12.76
C PHE A 320 5.75 -22.23 13.43
N LEU A 321 6.47 -21.27 12.84
CA LEU A 321 6.40 -19.87 13.24
C LEU A 321 5.69 -19.12 12.14
N LEU A 322 4.64 -18.37 12.47
CA LEU A 322 3.85 -17.59 11.52
C LEU A 322 3.77 -16.15 12.00
N THR A 323 4.12 -15.21 11.13
CA THR A 323 3.81 -13.80 11.26
C THR A 323 2.80 -13.37 10.20
N VAL A 324 1.89 -12.49 10.57
CA VAL A 324 0.88 -11.90 9.68
C VAL A 324 0.96 -10.38 9.80
N ASP A 325 1.07 -9.70 8.67
CA ASP A 325 1.05 -8.24 8.60
C ASP A 325 -0.36 -7.69 8.81
N GLY A 326 -0.46 -6.46 9.32
CA GLY A 326 -1.75 -5.83 9.59
C GLY A 326 -1.63 -4.34 9.90
N ARG A 327 -2.77 -3.68 10.17
CA ARG A 327 -2.89 -2.21 10.34
C ARG A 327 -2.39 -1.38 9.14
N GLN A 328 -2.15 -2.01 7.99
CA GLN A 328 -1.83 -1.36 6.72
C GLN A 328 -3.15 -1.17 5.95
N ALA A 329 -4.02 -0.35 6.55
CA ALA A 329 -5.34 -0.04 6.02
C ALA A 329 -5.25 0.72 4.68
N PRO A 330 -6.22 0.54 3.76
CA PRO A 330 -7.50 -0.18 3.91
C PRO A 330 -7.49 -1.71 3.62
N PHE A 331 -6.35 -2.33 3.32
CA PHE A 331 -6.34 -3.65 2.65
C PHE A 331 -5.81 -4.78 3.56
N LEU A 332 -4.67 -4.56 4.23
CA LEU A 332 -4.03 -5.53 5.12
C LEU A 332 -4.35 -5.20 6.58
N LEU A 333 -5.44 -5.78 7.10
CA LEU A 333 -5.92 -5.55 8.46
C LEU A 333 -5.20 -6.44 9.50
N GLY A 334 -4.76 -7.63 9.07
CA GLY A 334 -4.24 -8.70 9.91
C GLY A 334 -5.33 -9.70 10.30
N LEU A 335 -5.01 -10.64 11.20
CA LEU A 335 -5.93 -11.71 11.62
C LEU A 335 -6.38 -11.56 13.09
N ASN A 336 -7.52 -12.17 13.40
CA ASN A 336 -7.90 -12.48 14.79
C ASN A 336 -7.27 -13.81 15.24
N LEU A 337 -7.43 -14.15 16.51
CA LEU A 337 -6.81 -15.34 17.09
C LEU A 337 -7.39 -16.66 16.56
N LYS A 338 -8.68 -16.71 16.20
CA LYS A 338 -9.32 -17.93 15.65
C LYS A 338 -8.82 -18.23 14.24
N ASP A 339 -8.66 -17.21 13.42
CA ASP A 339 -8.10 -17.33 12.08
C ASP A 339 -6.61 -17.66 12.10
N MET A 340 -5.86 -17.06 13.03
CA MET A 340 -4.46 -17.43 13.28
C MET A 340 -4.33 -18.91 13.71
N ALA A 341 -5.27 -19.40 14.53
CA ALA A 341 -5.33 -20.82 14.91
C ALA A 341 -5.69 -21.72 13.72
N ALA A 342 -6.62 -21.31 12.86
CA ALA A 342 -7.00 -22.05 11.65
C ALA A 342 -5.82 -22.16 10.66
N ALA A 343 -5.12 -21.06 10.38
CA ALA A 343 -3.93 -21.04 9.53
C ALA A 343 -2.82 -21.95 10.06
N LEU A 344 -2.48 -21.88 11.36
CA LEU A 344 -1.49 -22.78 11.96
C LEU A 344 -1.93 -24.25 11.94
N LYS A 345 -3.22 -24.54 12.13
CA LYS A 345 -3.76 -25.90 12.05
C LYS A 345 -3.60 -26.47 10.65
N GLU A 346 -3.86 -25.69 9.61
CA GLU A 346 -3.66 -26.09 8.23
C GLU A 346 -2.19 -26.38 7.90
N MET A 347 -1.26 -25.59 8.43
CA MET A 347 0.19 -25.85 8.33
C MET A 347 0.60 -27.17 9.01
N GLY A 348 -0.25 -27.73 9.87
CA GLY A 348 -0.03 -29.01 10.57
C GLY A 348 0.21 -28.88 12.07
N ALA A 349 -0.05 -27.71 12.67
CA ALA A 349 0.02 -27.54 14.12
C ALA A 349 -1.14 -28.27 14.82
N HIS A 350 -0.81 -28.97 15.89
CA HIS A 350 -1.73 -29.65 16.81
C HIS A 350 -1.91 -28.86 18.11
N ASN A 351 -0.84 -28.18 18.56
CA ASN A 351 -0.86 -27.25 19.69
C ASN A 351 -0.22 -25.94 19.25
N ALA A 352 -0.77 -24.79 19.66
CA ALA A 352 -0.25 -23.47 19.27
C ALA A 352 -0.53 -22.37 20.29
N LEU A 353 0.36 -21.39 20.39
CA LEU A 353 0.29 -20.24 21.29
C LEU A 353 0.55 -18.94 20.52
N ASN A 354 -0.21 -17.89 20.85
CA ASN A 354 -0.01 -16.54 20.35
C ASN A 354 1.08 -15.82 21.17
N LEU A 355 2.04 -15.21 20.47
CA LEU A 355 3.11 -14.37 21.00
C LEU A 355 2.72 -12.88 20.94
N ASP A 356 3.61 -11.94 21.27
CA ASP A 356 3.30 -10.52 21.13
C ASP A 356 3.09 -10.15 19.65
N GLY A 357 2.22 -9.17 19.40
CA GLY A 357 1.72 -8.81 18.07
C GLY A 357 1.81 -7.31 17.77
N GLY A 358 0.97 -6.84 16.85
CA GLY A 358 0.98 -5.43 16.43
C GLY A 358 2.34 -5.03 15.85
N GLY A 359 2.86 -3.86 16.25
CA GLY A 359 4.17 -3.37 15.78
C GLY A 359 5.37 -4.22 16.22
N SER A 360 5.19 -5.12 17.18
CA SER A 360 6.23 -6.08 17.58
C SER A 360 6.39 -7.20 16.54
N SER A 361 5.37 -7.51 15.73
CA SER A 361 5.37 -8.63 14.78
C SER A 361 6.47 -8.50 13.73
N THR A 362 7.49 -9.33 13.90
CA THR A 362 8.72 -9.33 13.09
C THR A 362 9.16 -10.76 12.83
N LEU A 363 9.35 -11.13 11.57
CA LEU A 363 10.02 -12.36 11.15
C LEU A 363 11.30 -12.04 10.40
N LEU A 364 12.38 -12.72 10.81
CA LEU A 364 13.71 -12.58 10.26
C LEU A 364 14.17 -13.91 9.66
N ALA A 365 14.81 -13.85 8.49
CA ALA A 365 15.46 -15.00 7.89
C ALA A 365 16.74 -14.60 7.15
N ARG A 366 17.73 -15.49 7.10
CA ARG A 366 18.86 -15.36 6.17
C ARG A 366 18.41 -15.70 4.76
N THR A 367 19.09 -15.11 3.79
CA THR A 367 19.12 -15.62 2.42
C THR A 367 20.25 -16.66 2.34
N PRO A 368 20.08 -17.81 1.67
CA PRO A 368 21.16 -18.79 1.54
C PRO A 368 22.47 -18.15 1.04
N GLY A 369 23.57 -18.44 1.74
CA GLY A 369 24.89 -17.87 1.45
C GLY A 369 25.17 -16.47 2.04
N THR A 370 24.18 -15.72 2.55
CA THR A 370 24.42 -14.42 3.22
C THR A 370 24.71 -14.59 4.70
N GLU A 371 25.49 -13.69 5.32
CA GLU A 371 25.80 -13.77 6.76
C GLU A 371 24.68 -13.27 7.68
N ALA A 372 24.05 -12.14 7.32
CA ALA A 372 23.05 -11.47 8.14
C ALA A 372 21.60 -11.92 7.81
N VAL A 373 20.73 -11.86 8.82
CA VAL A 373 19.27 -11.97 8.63
C VAL A 373 18.69 -10.68 8.04
N ALA A 374 17.62 -10.80 7.25
CA ALA A 374 16.78 -9.72 6.77
C ALA A 374 15.36 -9.83 7.38
N VAL A 375 14.65 -8.70 7.47
CA VAL A 375 13.22 -8.66 7.78
C VAL A 375 12.45 -9.10 6.53
N GLU A 376 11.52 -10.04 6.69
CA GLU A 376 10.73 -10.56 5.57
C GLU A 376 9.32 -9.96 5.48
N ASN A 377 8.69 -9.72 6.64
CA ASN A 377 7.36 -9.10 6.74
C ASN A 377 7.45 -7.55 6.75
N THR A 378 6.31 -6.86 6.87
CA THR A 378 6.24 -5.39 6.92
C THR A 378 5.72 -4.90 8.30
N PRO A 379 6.60 -4.58 9.25
CA PRO A 379 6.22 -4.14 10.60
C PRO A 379 5.25 -2.94 10.60
N SER A 380 4.17 -3.02 11.38
CA SER A 380 3.06 -2.05 11.33
C SER A 380 3.40 -0.64 11.81
N ASP A 381 4.53 -0.47 12.51
CA ASP A 381 4.97 0.83 13.04
C ASP A 381 5.84 1.61 12.01
N GLY A 382 5.95 1.10 10.77
CA GLY A 382 6.79 1.69 9.70
C GLY A 382 8.26 1.22 9.72
N GLY A 383 8.63 0.39 10.69
CA GLY A 383 9.95 -0.23 10.85
C GLY A 383 9.95 -1.19 12.03
N GLU A 384 11.06 -1.93 12.22
CA GLU A 384 11.19 -2.85 13.37
C GLU A 384 11.02 -2.11 14.69
N ARG A 385 10.01 -2.50 15.48
CA ARG A 385 9.89 -2.06 16.88
C ARG A 385 11.01 -2.68 17.71
N PRO A 386 11.68 -1.91 18.59
CA PRO A 386 12.56 -2.49 19.61
C PRO A 386 11.77 -3.43 20.54
N VAL A 387 12.20 -4.69 20.63
CA VAL A 387 11.57 -5.72 21.47
C VAL A 387 12.57 -6.27 22.49
N PRO A 388 12.15 -6.72 23.68
CA PRO A 388 13.06 -7.20 24.72
C PRO A 388 13.49 -8.65 24.56
N ASN A 389 12.80 -9.43 23.73
CA ASN A 389 13.18 -10.81 23.44
C ASN A 389 12.61 -11.34 22.11
N GLY A 390 13.05 -12.54 21.74
CA GLY A 390 12.55 -13.29 20.60
C GLY A 390 12.94 -14.76 20.68
N LEU A 391 12.48 -15.53 19.69
CA LEU A 391 12.82 -16.94 19.56
C LEU A 391 13.68 -17.14 18.31
N ALA A 392 14.91 -17.60 18.49
CA ALA A 392 15.92 -17.67 17.44
C ALA A 392 16.19 -19.11 17.01
N LEU A 393 16.36 -19.30 15.69
CA LEU A 393 16.83 -20.53 15.07
C LEU A 393 18.33 -20.42 14.78
N TYR A 394 19.06 -21.50 15.04
CA TYR A 394 20.50 -21.63 14.78
C TYR A 394 20.75 -22.89 13.96
N ALA A 395 21.35 -22.74 12.78
CA ALA A 395 21.81 -23.87 11.99
C ALA A 395 22.96 -24.61 12.71
N PRO A 396 23.18 -25.91 12.41
CA PRO A 396 24.41 -26.60 12.78
C PRO A 396 25.64 -25.90 12.15
N GLN A 397 26.83 -26.16 12.69
CA GLN A 397 28.06 -25.63 12.12
C GLN A 397 28.34 -26.25 10.74
N GLY A 398 28.15 -25.47 9.68
CA GLY A 398 28.45 -25.89 8.32
C GLY A 398 29.94 -25.98 8.01
N SER A 399 30.25 -26.75 6.97
CA SER A 399 31.61 -27.03 6.52
C SER A 399 32.31 -25.84 5.86
N GLY A 400 31.56 -24.79 5.47
CA GLY A 400 32.04 -23.67 4.65
C GLY A 400 32.47 -24.07 3.23
N ARG A 401 32.24 -25.34 2.83
CA ARG A 401 32.55 -25.86 1.49
C ARG A 401 31.36 -25.61 0.57
N LEU A 402 31.65 -25.16 -0.64
CA LEU A 402 30.64 -24.81 -1.63
C LEU A 402 29.78 -26.02 -2.05
N ALA A 403 28.52 -26.03 -1.62
CA ALA A 403 27.49 -27.00 -1.99
C ALA A 403 26.56 -26.48 -3.09
N GLY A 404 26.32 -25.16 -3.15
CA GLY A 404 25.46 -24.51 -4.15
C GLY A 404 25.72 -23.02 -4.29
N PHE A 405 25.03 -22.37 -5.23
CA PHE A 405 24.94 -20.90 -5.32
C PHE A 405 23.49 -20.47 -5.22
N TRP A 406 23.21 -19.45 -4.41
CA TRP A 406 21.94 -18.76 -4.41
C TRP A 406 22.00 -17.57 -5.37
N THR A 407 21.38 -17.75 -6.53
CA THR A 407 21.45 -16.82 -7.66
C THR A 407 20.20 -15.99 -7.79
N ARG A 408 20.39 -14.68 -7.92
CA ARG A 408 19.31 -13.68 -7.91
C ARG A 408 19.74 -12.39 -8.61
N THR A 409 18.79 -11.50 -8.86
CA THR A 409 19.09 -10.11 -9.17
C THR A 409 19.70 -9.41 -7.95
N ALA A 410 20.60 -8.44 -8.18
CA ALA A 410 21.15 -7.63 -7.09
C ALA A 410 20.12 -6.64 -6.51
N ILE A 411 19.12 -6.29 -7.31
CA ILE A 411 17.91 -5.56 -6.92
C ILE A 411 16.90 -6.53 -6.31
N ASP A 412 16.34 -6.21 -5.14
CA ASP A 412 15.17 -6.88 -4.57
C ASP A 412 13.90 -6.45 -5.35
N PRO A 413 13.12 -7.38 -5.96
CA PRO A 413 11.87 -7.05 -6.64
C PRO A 413 10.89 -6.23 -5.79
N ARG A 414 10.82 -6.48 -4.48
CA ARG A 414 9.93 -5.76 -3.53
C ARG A 414 10.31 -4.29 -3.33
N ARG A 415 11.51 -3.89 -3.77
CA ARG A 415 12.09 -2.55 -3.60
C ARG A 415 12.60 -1.96 -4.91
N ALA A 416 12.38 -2.65 -6.03
CA ALA A 416 12.81 -2.22 -7.35
C ALA A 416 12.01 -1.01 -7.83
N PRO A 417 12.60 -0.12 -8.64
CA PRO A 417 11.83 0.82 -9.46
C PRO A 417 10.86 0.07 -10.41
N GLY A 418 9.57 0.26 -10.22
CA GLY A 418 8.53 -0.24 -11.12
C GLY A 418 7.44 0.80 -11.34
N SER A 419 6.38 0.36 -12.01
CA SER A 419 5.19 1.16 -12.26
C SER A 419 3.92 0.34 -12.04
N ASP A 420 4.01 -0.65 -11.17
CA ASP A 420 2.96 -1.64 -10.93
C ASP A 420 1.95 -1.03 -9.95
N THR A 421 0.87 -1.75 -9.63
CA THR A 421 -0.19 -1.10 -8.82
C THR A 421 0.16 -1.04 -7.34
N VAL A 422 1.05 -1.93 -6.90
CA VAL A 422 1.72 -1.97 -5.60
C VAL A 422 3.20 -1.58 -5.70
N ALA A 423 3.86 -1.40 -4.56
CA ALA A 423 5.28 -1.07 -4.51
C ALA A 423 6.16 -2.28 -4.87
N GLY A 424 6.99 -2.12 -5.90
CA GLY A 424 7.89 -3.14 -6.42
C GLY A 424 8.23 -2.87 -7.87
N GLY A 425 8.83 -3.85 -8.53
CA GLY A 425 9.12 -3.84 -9.95
C GLY A 425 9.77 -5.14 -10.41
N HIS A 426 10.08 -5.22 -11.70
CA HIS A 426 10.51 -6.45 -12.37
C HIS A 426 12.02 -6.50 -12.74
N PRO A 427 12.96 -6.67 -11.78
CA PRO A 427 14.38 -6.72 -12.09
C PRO A 427 14.78 -8.00 -12.87
N GLU A 428 13.96 -9.04 -12.90
CA GLU A 428 14.14 -10.21 -13.76
C GLU A 428 13.96 -9.89 -15.26
N ARG A 429 13.41 -8.70 -15.58
CA ARG A 429 13.25 -8.18 -16.93
C ARG A 429 14.38 -7.19 -17.28
N VAL A 430 14.81 -7.21 -18.54
CA VAL A 430 15.91 -6.38 -19.07
C VAL A 430 15.61 -5.98 -20.52
N PHE A 431 15.97 -4.76 -20.93
CA PHE A 431 15.84 -4.32 -22.33
C PHE A 431 17.06 -4.75 -23.18
N PRO A 432 16.88 -5.00 -24.49
CA PRO A 432 18.00 -5.18 -25.42
C PRO A 432 19.04 -4.05 -25.32
N GLY A 433 20.31 -4.42 -25.20
CA GLY A 433 21.43 -3.49 -25.05
C GLY A 433 21.77 -3.10 -23.61
N LEU A 434 20.81 -3.16 -22.69
CA LEU A 434 20.96 -2.77 -21.28
C LEU A 434 21.40 -3.96 -20.40
N THR A 435 21.68 -3.66 -19.13
CA THR A 435 22.26 -4.59 -18.17
C THR A 435 21.36 -4.88 -16.97
N ARG A 436 21.71 -5.95 -16.25
CA ARG A 436 21.20 -6.28 -14.91
C ARG A 436 22.34 -6.83 -14.09
N ARG A 437 22.55 -6.31 -12.88
CA ARG A 437 23.49 -6.92 -11.93
C ARG A 437 22.85 -8.12 -11.26
N LEU A 438 23.58 -9.22 -11.22
CA LEU A 438 23.24 -10.47 -10.56
C LEU A 438 24.16 -10.72 -9.36
N VAL A 439 23.70 -11.58 -8.46
CA VAL A 439 24.45 -12.08 -7.31
C VAL A 439 24.41 -13.61 -7.36
N ALA A 440 25.52 -14.24 -6.96
CA ALA A 440 25.63 -15.68 -6.73
C ALA A 440 26.26 -15.90 -5.36
N ASP A 441 25.43 -15.93 -4.32
CA ASP A 441 25.88 -16.15 -2.94
C ASP A 441 26.21 -17.65 -2.77
N GLY A 442 27.49 -17.98 -2.62
CA GLY A 442 27.94 -19.37 -2.43
C GLY A 442 27.52 -19.89 -1.06
N TYR A 443 26.93 -21.09 -1.01
CA TYR A 443 26.45 -21.69 0.23
C TYR A 443 26.93 -23.12 0.45
N ASP A 444 26.98 -23.55 1.73
CA ASP A 444 27.36 -24.91 2.15
C ASP A 444 26.14 -25.81 2.46
N GLU A 445 26.37 -27.03 2.94
CA GLU A 445 25.27 -27.96 3.27
C GLU A 445 24.31 -27.46 4.36
N THR A 446 24.63 -26.36 5.04
CA THR A 446 23.76 -25.71 6.03
C THR A 446 23.06 -24.46 5.51
N TYR A 447 23.23 -24.14 4.22
CA TYR A 447 22.88 -22.85 3.60
C TYR A 447 23.64 -21.64 4.18
N GLY A 448 24.66 -21.90 5.01
CA GLY A 448 25.62 -20.92 5.50
C GLY A 448 26.56 -20.41 4.39
N PRO A 449 27.40 -19.40 4.66
CA PRO A 449 28.24 -18.77 3.64
C PRO A 449 29.42 -19.68 3.31
N ALA A 450 29.54 -20.09 2.05
CA ALA A 450 30.68 -20.86 1.56
C ALA A 450 31.66 -19.97 0.80
N ARG A 451 32.96 -20.25 0.91
CA ARG A 451 33.99 -19.51 0.17
C ARG A 451 33.93 -19.82 -1.33
N ASP A 452 33.33 -18.92 -2.10
CA ASP A 452 33.66 -18.82 -3.52
C ASP A 452 34.87 -17.91 -3.78
N GLN A 453 35.63 -18.23 -4.82
CA GLN A 453 36.83 -17.50 -5.24
C GLN A 453 36.93 -17.33 -6.76
N ALA A 454 36.13 -18.05 -7.55
CA ALA A 454 36.23 -18.08 -9.02
C ALA A 454 35.07 -18.86 -9.68
N HIS A 455 33.80 -18.57 -9.35
CA HIS A 455 32.70 -19.08 -10.18
C HIS A 455 32.72 -18.44 -11.57
N LEU A 456 32.31 -19.20 -12.58
CA LEU A 456 32.11 -18.72 -13.93
C LEU A 456 30.63 -18.50 -14.19
N TRP A 457 30.33 -17.44 -14.93
CA TRP A 457 28.97 -17.17 -15.43
C TRP A 457 28.81 -17.66 -16.86
N GLN A 458 27.63 -18.19 -17.18
CA GLN A 458 27.21 -18.55 -18.52
C GLN A 458 25.70 -18.35 -18.70
N SER A 459 25.25 -18.12 -19.93
CA SER A 459 23.82 -18.09 -20.27
C SER A 459 23.40 -19.36 -21.01
N THR A 460 22.23 -19.92 -20.69
CA THR A 460 21.68 -21.08 -21.41
C THR A 460 21.26 -20.75 -22.84
N ARG A 461 20.86 -19.50 -23.12
CA ARG A 461 20.63 -18.97 -24.47
C ARG A 461 21.43 -17.67 -24.67
N PRO A 462 22.71 -17.74 -25.06
CA PRO A 462 23.56 -16.55 -25.17
C PRO A 462 23.13 -15.56 -26.27
N HIS A 463 22.28 -15.98 -27.23
CA HIS A 463 21.69 -15.09 -28.24
C HIS A 463 20.56 -14.21 -27.69
N VAL A 464 19.86 -14.63 -26.63
CA VAL A 464 18.88 -13.82 -25.89
C VAL A 464 19.63 -12.79 -25.05
N GLY A 465 20.65 -13.23 -24.32
CA GLY A 465 21.56 -12.38 -23.57
C GLY A 465 22.65 -13.20 -22.90
N TRP A 466 23.78 -12.56 -22.57
CA TRP A 466 24.95 -13.18 -21.96
C TRP A 466 25.29 -12.53 -20.63
N VAL A 467 26.02 -13.24 -19.77
CA VAL A 467 26.49 -12.74 -18.47
C VAL A 467 28.01 -12.94 -18.36
N ALA A 468 28.70 -11.91 -17.87
CA ALA A 468 30.09 -12.00 -17.40
C ALA A 468 30.22 -11.18 -16.12
N ASP A 469 31.08 -11.61 -15.19
CA ASP A 469 31.39 -10.90 -13.94
C ASP A 469 30.15 -10.47 -13.12
N GLY A 470 29.07 -11.27 -13.17
CA GLY A 470 27.80 -10.97 -12.50
C GLY A 470 26.95 -9.88 -13.17
N VAL A 471 27.31 -9.41 -14.36
CA VAL A 471 26.51 -8.46 -15.16
C VAL A 471 25.93 -9.19 -16.36
N PHE A 472 24.60 -9.35 -16.36
CA PHE A 472 23.86 -9.84 -17.52
C PHE A 472 23.58 -8.68 -18.49
N ARG A 473 23.67 -8.95 -19.79
CA ARG A 473 23.35 -8.00 -20.86
C ARG A 473 22.34 -8.60 -21.85
N GLY A 474 21.21 -7.91 -22.02
CA GLY A 474 20.18 -8.29 -22.98
C GLY A 474 20.62 -8.06 -24.43
N LEU A 475 20.27 -8.97 -25.33
CA LEU A 475 20.56 -8.88 -26.78
C LEU A 475 19.31 -8.97 -27.65
N SER A 476 18.49 -10.02 -27.48
CA SER A 476 17.28 -10.24 -28.28
C SER A 476 16.13 -10.77 -27.43
N LYS A 477 14.89 -10.45 -27.80
CA LYS A 477 13.69 -10.75 -27.02
C LYS A 477 13.54 -12.25 -26.77
N GLY A 478 13.32 -12.63 -25.51
CA GLY A 478 13.13 -14.03 -25.10
C GLY A 478 13.56 -14.30 -23.65
N THR A 479 13.41 -15.55 -23.21
CA THR A 479 13.86 -15.99 -21.86
C THR A 479 15.19 -16.74 -21.93
N THR A 480 16.04 -16.56 -20.92
CA THR A 480 17.32 -17.25 -20.76
C THR A 480 17.65 -17.40 -19.29
N LYS A 481 18.50 -18.36 -18.92
CA LYS A 481 18.98 -18.51 -17.55
C LYS A 481 20.43 -18.08 -17.46
N ALA A 482 20.76 -17.21 -16.51
CA ALA A 482 22.13 -16.92 -16.11
C ALA A 482 22.54 -17.93 -15.02
N VAL A 483 23.59 -18.69 -15.29
CA VAL A 483 24.05 -19.80 -14.45
C VAL A 483 25.43 -19.48 -13.89
N ALA A 484 25.54 -19.39 -12.57
CA ALA A 484 26.82 -19.39 -11.86
C ALA A 484 27.28 -20.84 -11.68
N ARG A 485 28.53 -21.15 -12.05
CA ARG A 485 29.05 -22.52 -12.05
C ARG A 485 30.48 -22.59 -11.50
N ARG A 486 30.75 -23.62 -10.68
CA ARG A 486 32.11 -24.03 -10.29
C ARG A 486 32.20 -25.55 -10.22
N GLY A 487 32.95 -26.16 -11.14
CA GLY A 487 33.04 -27.62 -11.26
C GLY A 487 31.69 -28.25 -11.62
N GLY A 488 31.13 -29.05 -10.71
CA GLY A 488 29.78 -29.60 -10.81
C GLY A 488 28.69 -28.74 -10.18
N THR A 489 29.07 -27.81 -9.28
CA THR A 489 28.15 -26.98 -8.49
C THR A 489 27.60 -25.81 -9.30
N THR A 490 26.30 -25.56 -9.20
CA THR A 490 25.60 -24.49 -9.94
C THR A 490 24.55 -23.76 -9.10
N GLY A 491 24.24 -22.54 -9.50
CA GLY A 491 22.97 -21.85 -9.24
C GLY A 491 22.50 -21.17 -10.53
N GLU A 492 21.20 -21.01 -10.71
CA GLU A 492 20.63 -20.33 -11.87
C GLU A 492 19.55 -19.29 -11.50
N VAL A 493 19.47 -18.21 -12.29
CA VAL A 493 18.37 -17.23 -12.25
C VAL A 493 17.83 -17.06 -13.67
N GLU A 494 16.51 -17.12 -13.82
CA GLU A 494 15.84 -16.87 -15.10
C GLU A 494 15.64 -15.38 -15.33
N LEU A 495 15.87 -14.93 -16.56
CA LEU A 495 15.79 -13.54 -16.99
C LEU A 495 15.03 -13.44 -18.31
N THR A 496 14.23 -12.39 -18.44
CA THR A 496 13.47 -12.09 -19.66
C THR A 496 14.03 -10.84 -20.33
N VAL A 497 14.45 -10.97 -21.59
CA VAL A 497 14.79 -9.82 -22.43
C VAL A 497 13.52 -9.38 -23.16
N LEU A 498 13.16 -8.11 -22.97
CA LEU A 498 11.92 -7.50 -23.46
C LEU A 498 12.00 -7.11 -24.96
N GLY A 499 10.95 -6.46 -25.46
CA GLY A 499 11.04 -5.70 -26.71
C GLY A 499 12.02 -4.52 -26.62
N PRO A 500 12.23 -3.77 -27.71
CA PRO A 500 13.07 -2.57 -27.70
C PRO A 500 12.51 -1.52 -26.73
N LEU A 501 13.38 -0.76 -26.07
CA LEU A 501 12.95 0.33 -25.19
C LEU A 501 12.20 1.41 -25.99
N ALA A 502 10.93 1.64 -25.65
CA ALA A 502 10.06 2.60 -26.33
C ALA A 502 9.95 3.93 -25.59
N ARG A 503 9.87 3.92 -24.26
CA ARG A 503 9.85 5.12 -23.41
C ARG A 503 10.44 4.86 -22.03
N LEU A 504 10.79 5.94 -21.33
CA LEU A 504 11.19 5.93 -19.92
C LEU A 504 10.11 6.62 -19.08
N SER A 505 9.97 6.20 -17.83
CA SER A 505 9.27 6.94 -16.77
C SER A 505 10.13 6.96 -15.51
N ALA A 506 9.71 7.74 -14.51
CA ALA A 506 10.33 7.79 -13.20
C ALA A 506 9.35 7.30 -12.13
N THR A 507 9.86 6.84 -10.98
CA THR A 507 9.03 6.47 -9.82
C THR A 507 8.40 7.67 -9.12
N THR A 508 8.81 8.89 -9.47
CA THR A 508 8.13 10.13 -9.08
C THR A 508 8.20 11.16 -10.21
N ASN A 509 7.15 11.97 -10.34
CA ASN A 509 7.09 13.10 -11.27
C ASN A 509 7.94 14.30 -10.80
N ARG A 510 8.30 14.36 -9.51
CA ARG A 510 9.10 15.42 -8.89
C ARG A 510 9.78 14.89 -7.63
N LEU A 511 11.03 15.30 -7.39
CA LEU A 511 11.69 15.09 -6.10
C LEU A 511 11.88 16.44 -5.39
N SER A 512 11.61 16.49 -4.10
CA SER A 512 11.89 17.69 -3.29
C SER A 512 12.65 17.32 -2.04
N LEU A 513 13.76 18.01 -1.81
CA LEU A 513 14.66 17.81 -0.68
C LEU A 513 14.55 19.06 0.21
N PRO A 514 13.93 18.99 1.40
CA PRO A 514 13.60 20.17 2.19
C PRO A 514 14.83 20.88 2.75
N GLU A 515 15.95 20.17 2.91
CA GLU A 515 17.16 20.63 3.60
C GLU A 515 18.44 20.33 2.81
N ILE A 516 19.48 21.13 3.04
CA ILE A 516 20.83 20.90 2.49
C ILE A 516 21.44 19.65 3.14
N GLY A 517 22.09 18.80 2.35
CA GLY A 517 22.65 17.53 2.81
C GLY A 517 21.64 16.38 2.86
N GLY A 518 20.33 16.67 2.88
CA GLY A 518 19.27 15.68 2.77
C GLY A 518 19.30 14.89 1.47
N THR A 519 18.74 13.68 1.50
CA THR A 519 18.77 12.73 0.38
C THR A 519 17.40 12.21 0.02
N GLY A 520 17.16 11.94 -1.25
CA GLY A 520 15.96 11.25 -1.74
C GLY A 520 16.29 10.23 -2.84
N GLY A 521 15.40 9.24 -3.00
CA GLY A 521 15.50 8.22 -4.04
C GLY A 521 14.78 8.63 -5.32
N LEU A 522 15.33 8.24 -6.47
CA LEU A 522 14.71 8.39 -7.78
C LEU A 522 14.93 7.11 -8.60
N GLY A 523 13.88 6.35 -8.88
CA GLY A 523 13.93 5.20 -9.78
C GLY A 523 13.61 5.58 -11.22
N VAL A 524 14.25 4.91 -12.19
CA VAL A 524 13.96 5.04 -13.63
C VAL A 524 13.47 3.69 -14.16
N VAL A 525 12.35 3.72 -14.88
CA VAL A 525 11.65 2.54 -15.39
C VAL A 525 11.54 2.62 -16.90
N GLY A 526 12.01 1.59 -17.60
CA GLY A 526 11.83 1.44 -19.04
C GLY A 526 10.54 0.73 -19.39
N HIS A 527 9.99 1.02 -20.56
CA HIS A 527 8.76 0.41 -21.10
C HIS A 527 8.96 -0.02 -22.55
N ASP A 528 8.53 -1.23 -22.92
CA ASP A 528 8.49 -1.70 -24.31
C ASP A 528 7.15 -1.36 -25.01
N PRO A 529 7.00 -1.54 -26.33
CA PRO A 529 5.75 -1.24 -27.05
C PRO A 529 4.54 -2.11 -26.66
N GLU A 530 4.74 -3.20 -25.92
CA GLU A 530 3.66 -4.02 -25.36
C GLU A 530 3.26 -3.58 -23.95
N GLY A 531 3.95 -2.60 -23.37
CA GLY A 531 3.72 -2.19 -21.98
C GLY A 531 4.42 -3.05 -20.94
N PHE A 532 5.36 -3.94 -21.33
CA PHE A 532 6.23 -4.60 -20.35
C PHE A 532 7.22 -3.59 -19.77
N THR A 533 7.44 -3.66 -18.46
CA THR A 533 8.29 -2.71 -17.73
C THR A 533 9.53 -3.39 -17.15
N ALA A 534 10.59 -2.61 -16.89
CA ALA A 534 11.74 -3.05 -16.10
C ALA A 534 12.48 -1.85 -15.48
N PRO A 535 13.08 -2.00 -14.27
CA PRO A 535 13.99 -0.99 -13.71
C PRO A 535 15.25 -0.86 -14.57
N VAL A 536 15.68 0.37 -14.84
CA VAL A 536 16.95 0.63 -15.53
C VAL A 536 18.08 0.73 -14.50
N GLU A 537 19.18 0.01 -14.69
CA GLU A 537 20.35 0.13 -13.81
C GLU A 537 20.93 1.55 -13.87
N PRO A 538 21.37 2.14 -12.75
CA PRO A 538 22.10 3.41 -12.74
C PRO A 538 23.33 3.45 -13.66
N ALA A 539 23.93 2.29 -13.97
CA ALA A 539 25.07 2.16 -14.88
C ALA A 539 24.70 2.29 -16.37
N ASP A 540 23.42 2.11 -16.73
CA ASP A 540 22.90 2.25 -18.10
C ASP A 540 22.34 3.66 -18.37
N LEU A 541 22.38 4.57 -17.39
CA LEU A 541 21.84 5.93 -17.48
C LEU A 541 22.92 6.97 -17.80
N ASP A 542 22.67 7.79 -18.82
CA ASP A 542 23.33 9.08 -18.99
C ASP A 542 22.52 10.15 -18.23
N LEU A 543 23.19 10.93 -17.37
CA LEU A 543 22.56 11.84 -16.40
C LEU A 543 23.06 13.28 -16.57
N ASP A 544 22.13 14.18 -16.88
CA ASP A 544 22.35 15.61 -17.07
C ASP A 544 21.51 16.40 -16.05
N TYR A 545 22.19 17.20 -15.20
CA TYR A 545 21.63 17.93 -14.06
C TYR A 545 22.63 18.98 -13.53
N ASP A 546 22.14 19.95 -12.73
CA ASP A 546 23.00 20.95 -12.09
C ASP A 546 23.73 20.35 -10.87
N ARG A 547 25.02 20.05 -11.07
CA ARG A 547 25.96 19.52 -10.08
C ARG A 547 26.31 20.51 -8.95
N ALA A 548 25.89 21.78 -9.04
CA ALA A 548 26.01 22.74 -7.95
C ALA A 548 24.80 22.70 -6.99
N VAL A 549 23.64 22.20 -7.44
CA VAL A 549 22.40 22.11 -6.64
C VAL A 549 22.26 20.74 -5.99
N VAL A 550 22.55 19.66 -6.73
CA VAL A 550 22.49 18.27 -6.23
C VAL A 550 23.69 17.42 -6.66
N ASP A 551 23.99 16.39 -5.87
CA ASP A 551 24.83 15.26 -6.24
C ASP A 551 23.93 14.04 -6.53
N ILE A 552 24.31 13.19 -7.49
CA ILE A 552 23.56 11.99 -7.85
C ILE A 552 24.52 10.83 -8.03
N ALA A 553 24.25 9.74 -7.33
CA ALA A 553 24.99 8.49 -7.40
C ALA A 553 24.02 7.30 -7.47
N PRO A 554 24.50 6.10 -7.85
CA PRO A 554 23.74 4.87 -7.61
C PRO A 554 23.30 4.78 -6.14
N GLY A 555 22.02 4.46 -5.94
CA GLY A 555 21.41 4.16 -4.65
C GLY A 555 21.09 2.67 -4.53
N ASP A 556 20.36 2.32 -3.48
CA ASP A 556 19.97 0.93 -3.22
C ASP A 556 18.91 0.45 -4.24
N ASN A 557 18.88 -0.86 -4.50
CA ASN A 557 17.88 -1.53 -5.34
C ASN A 557 17.71 -0.91 -6.75
N GLY A 558 18.78 -0.39 -7.34
CA GLY A 558 18.77 0.19 -8.69
C GLY A 558 18.13 1.58 -8.77
N SER A 559 17.85 2.22 -7.63
CA SER A 559 17.50 3.64 -7.59
C SER A 559 18.71 4.54 -7.78
N LEU A 560 18.48 5.83 -8.04
CA LEU A 560 19.45 6.90 -7.90
C LEU A 560 19.28 7.56 -6.54
N ARG A 561 20.38 7.73 -5.79
CA ARG A 561 20.44 8.55 -4.58
C ARG A 561 20.77 9.98 -4.96
N VAL A 562 19.81 10.88 -4.82
CA VAL A 562 19.97 12.33 -5.04
C VAL A 562 20.23 13.00 -3.70
N LYS A 563 21.31 13.78 -3.58
CA LYS A 563 21.70 14.52 -2.37
C LYS A 563 21.66 16.02 -2.62
N ALA A 564 21.03 16.76 -1.72
CA ALA A 564 20.99 18.22 -1.72
C ALA A 564 22.38 18.82 -1.41
N LEU A 565 22.86 19.74 -2.25
CA LEU A 565 24.11 20.48 -2.04
C LEU A 565 23.88 21.96 -1.75
N LYS A 566 22.94 22.61 -2.45
CA LYS A 566 22.61 24.03 -2.28
C LYS A 566 21.12 24.27 -2.53
N PRO A 567 20.50 25.29 -1.89
CA PRO A 567 19.13 25.69 -2.20
C PRO A 567 18.98 26.08 -3.67
N GLY A 568 17.88 25.68 -4.30
CA GLY A 568 17.63 25.94 -5.72
C GLY A 568 16.75 24.89 -6.37
N ALA A 569 16.73 24.89 -7.71
CA ALA A 569 16.02 23.91 -8.51
C ALA A 569 16.89 23.45 -9.69
N THR A 570 16.73 22.19 -10.09
CA THR A 570 17.30 21.64 -11.31
C THR A 570 16.34 20.61 -11.92
N THR A 571 16.60 20.17 -13.14
CA THR A 571 15.84 19.09 -13.78
C THR A 571 16.80 17.96 -14.11
N VAL A 572 16.64 16.83 -13.43
CA VAL A 572 17.41 15.61 -13.71
C VAL A 572 16.89 15.01 -14.99
N THR A 573 17.72 15.02 -16.02
CA THR A 573 17.45 14.44 -17.33
C THR A 573 18.18 13.11 -17.41
N ALA A 574 17.45 12.01 -17.29
CA ALA A 574 17.98 10.66 -17.39
C ALA A 574 17.71 10.08 -18.79
N ARG A 575 18.75 9.56 -19.45
CA ARG A 575 18.71 9.12 -20.86
C ARG A 575 19.20 7.70 -21.02
N VAL A 576 18.59 6.98 -21.95
CA VAL A 576 19.01 5.67 -22.43
C VAL A 576 18.94 5.69 -23.96
N GLY A 577 20.09 5.80 -24.62
CA GLY A 577 20.16 6.05 -26.06
C GLY A 577 19.43 7.35 -26.43
N GLY A 578 18.44 7.26 -27.32
CA GLY A 578 17.59 8.41 -27.70
C GLY A 578 16.42 8.70 -26.75
N THR A 579 16.14 7.80 -25.80
CA THR A 579 14.97 7.89 -24.92
C THR A 579 15.31 8.67 -23.65
N VAL A 580 14.40 9.53 -23.18
CA VAL A 580 14.66 10.45 -22.07
C VAL A 580 13.46 10.57 -21.12
N VAL A 581 13.74 10.63 -19.82
CA VAL A 581 12.80 11.10 -18.79
C VAL A 581 13.41 12.32 -18.08
N ARG A 582 12.54 13.25 -17.65
CA ARG A 582 12.94 14.47 -16.94
C ARG A 582 12.20 14.55 -15.62
N VAL A 583 12.94 14.74 -14.53
CA VAL A 583 12.40 14.84 -13.17
C VAL A 583 12.91 16.12 -12.52
N PRO A 584 12.03 17.10 -12.28
CA PRO A 584 12.35 18.28 -11.50
C PRO A 584 12.77 17.91 -10.09
N VAL A 585 13.89 18.48 -9.64
CA VAL A 585 14.44 18.34 -8.29
C VAL A 585 14.59 19.72 -7.67
N THR A 586 14.02 19.91 -6.48
CA THR A 586 14.10 21.19 -5.76
C THR A 586 14.70 21.00 -4.37
N VAL A 587 15.63 21.87 -4.00
CA VAL A 587 16.37 21.84 -2.74
C VAL A 587 16.05 23.08 -1.91
N GLY A 588 15.74 22.87 -0.64
CA GLY A 588 15.34 23.93 0.29
C GLY A 588 13.85 24.25 0.20
N LEU A 589 13.37 24.95 1.22
CA LEU A 589 12.01 25.50 1.31
C LEU A 589 12.08 27.01 1.54
N GLN A 590 11.16 27.75 0.94
CA GLN A 590 10.90 29.16 1.22
C GLN A 590 9.65 29.25 2.08
N GLU A 591 9.73 29.94 3.22
CA GLU A 591 8.56 30.23 4.04
C GLU A 591 7.82 31.45 3.45
N LYS A 592 6.56 31.25 3.06
CA LYS A 592 5.65 32.34 2.67
C LYS A 592 4.61 32.52 3.76
N VAL A 593 4.54 33.69 4.38
CA VAL A 593 3.44 34.03 5.29
C VAL A 593 2.15 34.14 4.49
N VAL A 594 1.12 33.40 4.91
CA VAL A 594 -0.21 33.37 4.28
C VAL A 594 -1.32 33.87 5.20
N ALA A 595 -1.08 33.93 6.52
CA ALA A 595 -1.87 34.74 7.45
C ALA A 595 -0.97 35.30 8.57
N ASN A 596 -0.92 36.63 8.68
CA ASN A 596 -0.29 37.39 9.77
C ASN A 596 -1.34 38.00 10.73
N PHE A 597 -2.61 37.61 10.59
CA PHE A 597 -3.74 38.03 11.42
C PHE A 597 -3.98 39.54 11.60
N ASP A 598 -3.48 40.38 10.70
CA ASP A 598 -3.89 41.80 10.60
C ASP A 598 -5.42 41.95 10.43
N ASP A 599 -6.06 40.95 9.80
CA ASP A 599 -7.51 40.83 9.63
C ASP A 599 -8.21 40.02 10.73
N GLY A 600 -7.54 39.74 11.86
CA GLY A 600 -7.99 38.81 12.91
C GLY A 600 -9.38 39.10 13.50
N ALA A 601 -9.89 40.33 13.39
CA ALA A 601 -11.25 40.70 13.75
C ALA A 601 -12.34 40.11 12.83
N ALA A 602 -11.98 39.68 11.61
CA ALA A 602 -12.88 39.06 10.64
C ALA A 602 -12.86 37.52 10.67
N TRP A 603 -11.98 36.92 11.49
CA TRP A 603 -11.95 35.48 11.71
C TRP A 603 -13.10 35.06 12.62
N THR A 604 -13.65 33.86 12.39
CA THR A 604 -14.82 33.34 13.10
C THR A 604 -14.51 32.04 13.84
N PHE A 605 -15.21 31.82 14.94
CA PHE A 605 -15.13 30.59 15.73
C PHE A 605 -16.09 29.52 15.17
N GLY A 606 -15.63 28.27 15.15
CA GLY A 606 -16.48 27.10 14.99
C GLY A 606 -16.05 25.97 15.91
N SER A 607 -16.86 24.92 16.05
CA SER A 607 -16.53 23.78 16.90
C SER A 607 -17.30 22.51 16.54
N ALA A 608 -16.89 21.40 17.14
CA ALA A 608 -17.72 20.20 17.26
C ALA A 608 -17.60 19.67 18.69
N ARG A 609 -18.75 19.52 19.38
CA ARG A 609 -18.88 19.02 20.76
C ARG A 609 -18.06 19.78 21.83
N GLY A 610 -17.68 21.02 21.54
CA GLY A 610 -17.12 21.97 22.51
C GLY A 610 -17.69 23.36 22.25
N SER A 611 -17.22 24.36 22.98
CA SER A 611 -17.54 25.78 22.72
C SER A 611 -16.29 26.63 22.84
N GLY A 612 -16.38 27.95 22.62
CA GLY A 612 -15.21 28.82 22.64
C GLY A 612 -15.41 30.14 21.88
N SER A 613 -14.30 30.79 21.55
CA SER A 613 -14.27 32.03 20.78
C SER A 613 -12.95 32.22 20.02
N VAL A 614 -12.99 33.11 19.03
CA VAL A 614 -11.82 33.63 18.30
C VAL A 614 -11.78 35.14 18.53
N ALA A 615 -10.59 35.69 18.77
CA ALA A 615 -10.38 37.14 18.88
C ALA A 615 -8.97 37.54 18.41
N PRO A 616 -8.78 38.71 17.80
CA PRO A 616 -7.46 39.25 17.53
C PRO A 616 -6.72 39.59 18.83
N VAL A 617 -5.40 39.45 18.83
CA VAL A 617 -4.50 39.96 19.88
C VAL A 617 -3.46 40.90 19.27
N ALA A 618 -3.24 42.05 19.90
CA ALA A 618 -2.33 43.08 19.38
C ALA A 618 -0.84 42.72 19.55
N GLU A 619 -0.53 41.86 20.52
CA GLU A 619 0.83 41.38 20.81
C GLU A 619 0.90 39.87 20.53
N GLY A 620 1.10 39.53 19.26
CA GLY A 620 1.48 38.19 18.82
C GLY A 620 2.96 37.90 19.10
N ARG A 621 3.55 37.06 18.26
CA ARG A 621 4.99 36.78 18.26
C ARG A 621 5.77 37.77 17.39
N THR A 622 5.25 38.11 16.22
CA THR A 622 5.90 38.94 15.19
C THR A 622 5.06 40.15 14.80
N GLY A 623 3.74 40.08 14.98
CA GLY A 623 2.80 41.18 14.73
C GLY A 623 1.48 41.01 15.49
N ALA A 624 0.36 41.22 14.80
CA ALA A 624 -0.95 40.83 15.31
C ALA A 624 -1.05 39.29 15.35
N GLY A 625 -1.72 38.75 16.36
CA GLY A 625 -1.98 37.32 16.47
C GLY A 625 -3.46 37.01 16.59
N LEU A 626 -3.80 35.73 16.64
CA LEU A 626 -5.16 35.24 16.85
C LEU A 626 -5.25 34.36 18.09
N LYS A 627 -6.12 34.75 19.03
CA LYS A 627 -6.49 33.93 20.18
C LYS A 627 -7.64 32.99 19.81
N LEU A 628 -7.44 31.70 20.02
CA LEU A 628 -8.45 30.66 19.96
C LEU A 628 -8.70 30.12 21.37
N ALA A 629 -9.80 30.55 21.99
CA ALA A 629 -10.25 30.06 23.30
C ALA A 629 -11.28 28.94 23.13
N TYR A 630 -11.27 27.95 24.03
CA TYR A 630 -12.12 26.77 23.95
C TYR A 630 -12.51 26.19 25.31
N ASP A 631 -13.64 25.49 25.32
CA ASP A 631 -14.13 24.65 26.40
C ASP A 631 -14.40 23.24 25.86
N PHE A 632 -13.60 22.28 26.33
CA PHE A 632 -13.70 20.86 26.01
C PHE A 632 -14.34 20.03 27.14
N GLY A 633 -14.97 20.68 28.12
CA GLY A 633 -15.73 20.02 29.19
C GLY A 633 -17.15 19.58 28.81
N GLN A 634 -17.66 20.01 27.65
CA GLN A 634 -19.08 19.82 27.27
C GLN A 634 -19.41 18.43 26.69
N SER A 635 -18.40 17.57 26.48
CA SER A 635 -18.58 16.22 25.95
C SER A 635 -17.42 15.31 26.34
N THR A 636 -17.66 14.00 26.38
CA THR A 636 -16.64 12.96 26.54
C THR A 636 -16.17 12.37 25.20
N GLY A 637 -16.82 12.69 24.07
CA GLY A 637 -16.33 12.30 22.73
C GLY A 637 -15.14 13.13 22.28
N THR A 638 -14.76 13.09 20.99
CA THR A 638 -13.75 14.02 20.45
C THR A 638 -14.32 15.44 20.33
N ARG A 639 -13.62 16.42 20.90
CA ARG A 639 -13.97 17.86 20.92
C ARG A 639 -12.99 18.62 20.04
N THR A 640 -13.47 19.65 19.34
CA THR A 640 -12.63 20.50 18.49
C THR A 640 -13.06 21.96 18.53
N ALA A 641 -12.10 22.88 18.46
CA ALA A 641 -12.31 24.32 18.38
C ALA A 641 -11.56 24.90 17.17
N TYR A 642 -12.27 25.59 16.28
CA TYR A 642 -11.78 26.06 14.99
C TYR A 642 -11.62 27.59 14.98
N ALA A 643 -10.51 28.06 14.42
CA ALA A 643 -10.37 29.38 13.83
C ALA A 643 -10.60 29.29 12.31
N ILE A 644 -11.58 30.05 11.82
CA ILE A 644 -12.03 30.04 10.43
C ILE A 644 -11.73 31.43 9.81
N PRO A 645 -10.95 31.52 8.72
CA PRO A 645 -10.63 32.78 8.07
C PRO A 645 -11.87 33.38 7.37
N PRO A 646 -11.90 34.71 7.12
CA PRO A 646 -13.02 35.36 6.42
C PRO A 646 -13.23 34.87 4.98
N ARG A 647 -12.20 34.25 4.38
CA ARG A 647 -12.25 33.54 3.09
C ARG A 647 -11.17 32.44 3.06
N PRO A 648 -11.33 31.37 2.27
CA PRO A 648 -10.27 30.38 2.08
C PRO A 648 -8.95 31.04 1.64
N ILE A 649 -7.86 30.69 2.30
CA ILE A 649 -6.53 31.29 2.08
C ILE A 649 -5.78 30.46 1.04
N VAL A 650 -5.77 30.93 -0.20
CA VAL A 650 -5.10 30.27 -1.33
C VAL A 650 -3.59 30.28 -1.13
N LEU A 651 -2.96 29.12 -1.21
CA LEU A 651 -1.52 28.91 -1.08
C LEU A 651 -0.87 28.96 -2.47
N GLU A 652 0.11 29.85 -2.64
CA GLU A 652 0.86 29.95 -3.90
C GLU A 652 1.82 28.78 -4.12
N GLY A 653 1.83 28.25 -5.35
CA GLY A 653 2.77 27.20 -5.77
C GLY A 653 2.37 25.81 -5.25
N GLN A 654 3.35 25.03 -4.82
CA GLN A 654 3.17 23.65 -4.35
C GLN A 654 3.83 23.46 -2.98
N PRO A 655 3.26 23.99 -1.87
CA PRO A 655 3.83 23.82 -0.54
C PRO A 655 3.98 22.35 -0.15
N LEU A 656 5.08 22.04 0.54
CA LEU A 656 5.35 20.71 1.11
C LEU A 656 5.01 20.64 2.60
N ALA A 657 4.84 21.78 3.26
CA ALA A 657 4.36 21.88 4.62
C ALA A 657 3.57 23.18 4.84
N LEU A 658 2.68 23.15 5.83
CA LEU A 658 2.12 24.32 6.50
C LEU A 658 2.77 24.47 7.87
N GLY A 659 2.98 25.69 8.33
CA GLY A 659 3.43 25.96 9.69
C GLY A 659 2.69 27.11 10.32
N ALA A 660 2.84 27.23 11.64
CA ALA A 660 2.37 28.38 12.42
C ALA A 660 3.23 28.53 13.67
N TRP A 661 3.36 29.75 14.19
CA TRP A 661 3.78 29.93 15.57
C TRP A 661 2.58 29.76 16.49
N VAL A 662 2.71 28.93 17.51
CA VAL A 662 1.64 28.68 18.49
C VAL A 662 2.15 28.83 19.91
N TYR A 663 1.50 29.69 20.69
CA TYR A 663 1.67 29.81 22.12
C TYR A 663 0.88 28.70 22.80
N GLY A 664 1.58 27.77 23.44
CA GLY A 664 1.00 26.68 24.20
C GLY A 664 0.97 26.93 25.72
N HIS A 665 0.13 26.16 26.41
CA HIS A 665 0.09 26.11 27.88
C HIS A 665 0.39 24.69 28.44
N GLY A 666 1.00 23.82 27.63
CA GLY A 666 1.44 22.47 28.04
C GLY A 666 0.33 21.47 28.34
N ARG A 667 -0.90 21.74 27.90
CA ARG A 667 -2.11 20.99 28.25
C ARG A 667 -2.39 19.80 27.32
N GLY A 668 -1.66 19.66 26.22
CA GLY A 668 -1.72 18.48 25.36
C GLY A 668 -2.87 18.47 24.36
N GLU A 669 -3.38 19.63 23.97
CA GLU A 669 -4.27 19.79 22.82
C GLU A 669 -3.56 19.31 21.54
N TRP A 670 -4.26 18.62 20.64
CA TRP A 670 -3.71 18.25 19.33
C TRP A 670 -4.04 19.33 18.29
N THR A 671 -3.09 19.69 17.42
CA THR A 671 -3.25 20.76 16.42
C THR A 671 -3.53 20.22 15.02
N ALA A 672 -4.24 20.99 14.20
CA ALA A 672 -4.42 20.68 12.78
C ALA A 672 -4.77 21.92 11.92
N PHE A 673 -4.49 21.81 10.63
CA PHE A 673 -5.07 22.66 9.59
C PHE A 673 -6.18 21.89 8.85
N THR A 674 -7.18 22.59 8.32
CA THR A 674 -8.03 22.06 7.24
C THR A 674 -7.64 22.74 5.93
N VAL A 675 -7.40 21.94 4.90
CA VAL A 675 -7.11 22.40 3.53
C VAL A 675 -8.17 21.88 2.57
N THR A 676 -8.47 22.66 1.54
CA THR A 676 -9.24 22.24 0.36
C THR A 676 -8.36 22.36 -0.87
N ASP A 677 -8.34 21.33 -1.71
CA ASP A 677 -7.51 21.29 -2.92
C ASP A 677 -8.25 21.79 -4.17
N ASN A 678 -7.55 21.93 -5.30
CA ASN A 678 -8.14 22.43 -6.54
C ASN A 678 -9.16 21.47 -7.19
N ALA A 679 -9.25 20.22 -6.72
CA ALA A 679 -10.33 19.29 -7.09
C ALA A 679 -11.55 19.40 -6.14
N GLY A 680 -11.51 20.32 -5.16
CA GLY A 680 -12.56 20.51 -4.15
C GLY A 680 -12.48 19.55 -2.97
N LEU A 681 -11.46 18.68 -2.90
CA LEU A 681 -11.32 17.71 -1.83
C LEU A 681 -10.80 18.40 -0.57
N THR A 682 -11.55 18.26 0.53
CA THR A 682 -11.17 18.82 1.84
C THR A 682 -10.52 17.77 2.73
N ARG A 683 -9.37 18.07 3.31
CA ARG A 683 -8.61 17.19 4.22
C ARG A 683 -8.11 17.95 5.44
N SER A 684 -7.93 17.23 6.55
CA SER A 684 -7.23 17.74 7.72
C SER A 684 -5.77 17.30 7.72
N LEU A 685 -4.87 18.25 7.97
CA LEU A 685 -3.44 18.02 8.12
C LEU A 685 -3.10 18.17 9.61
N TYR A 686 -2.76 17.08 10.27
CA TYR A 686 -2.57 17.02 11.72
C TYR A 686 -1.13 17.35 12.13
N GLY A 687 -0.98 18.30 13.04
CA GLY A 687 0.30 18.71 13.62
C GLY A 687 0.62 18.00 14.95
N PRO A 688 1.58 18.52 15.73
CA PRO A 688 1.95 17.96 17.02
C PRO A 688 0.92 18.25 18.12
N TYR A 689 1.03 17.51 19.23
CA TYR A 689 0.36 17.82 20.50
C TYR A 689 1.08 18.98 21.22
N ILE A 690 0.32 19.91 21.81
CA ILE A 690 0.82 21.07 22.56
C ILE A 690 1.26 20.66 23.97
N THR A 691 2.41 19.99 24.05
CA THR A 691 3.05 19.58 25.31
C THR A 691 4.01 20.62 25.87
N TRP A 692 4.05 21.82 25.29
CA TRP A 692 4.96 22.92 25.65
C TRP A 692 4.20 24.15 26.17
N THR A 693 4.89 24.95 26.98
CA THR A 693 4.43 26.29 27.39
C THR A 693 5.22 27.36 26.64
N GLY A 694 4.56 28.41 26.14
CA GLY A 694 5.18 29.48 25.37
C GLY A 694 5.09 29.29 23.85
N TRP A 695 5.71 30.21 23.09
CA TRP A 695 5.74 30.17 21.63
C TRP A 695 6.63 29.04 21.10
N LYS A 696 6.07 28.18 20.24
CA LYS A 696 6.83 27.20 19.44
C LYS A 696 6.31 27.20 18.01
N TYR A 697 7.20 26.97 17.05
CA TYR A 697 6.82 26.75 15.66
C TYR A 697 6.32 25.33 15.51
N LEU A 698 5.12 25.15 14.94
CA LEU A 698 4.63 23.88 14.45
C LEU A 698 4.77 23.82 12.94
N GLU A 699 5.02 22.63 12.44
CA GLU A 699 5.09 22.31 11.01
C GLU A 699 4.29 21.04 10.75
N VAL A 700 3.58 21.01 9.63
CA VAL A 700 2.66 19.94 9.24
C VAL A 700 2.86 19.65 7.75
N PRO A 701 3.25 18.42 7.35
CA PRO A 701 3.50 18.10 5.96
C PRO A 701 2.21 18.14 5.12
N VAL A 702 2.37 18.53 3.86
CA VAL A 702 1.35 18.53 2.81
C VAL A 702 1.48 17.23 2.00
N PRO A 703 0.49 16.33 2.00
CA PRO A 703 0.51 15.11 1.18
C PRO A 703 0.75 15.38 -0.31
N SER A 704 1.62 14.59 -0.92
CA SER A 704 2.09 14.75 -2.32
C SER A 704 1.04 14.53 -3.41
N GLY A 705 -0.13 13.97 -3.05
CA GLY A 705 -1.22 13.65 -3.99
C GLY A 705 -2.35 14.68 -4.07
N MET A 706 -2.24 15.85 -3.43
CA MET A 706 -3.31 16.87 -3.47
C MET A 706 -3.16 17.83 -4.65
N ALA A 707 -4.28 18.29 -5.21
CA ALA A 707 -4.30 19.17 -6.36
C ALA A 707 -4.03 20.64 -5.99
N PHE A 708 -3.00 21.27 -6.57
CA PHE A 708 -2.67 22.67 -6.31
C PHE A 708 -3.41 23.63 -7.27
N PRO A 709 -3.72 24.89 -6.85
CA PRO A 709 -3.44 25.48 -5.54
C PRO A 709 -4.30 24.90 -4.41
N LEU A 710 -3.72 24.81 -3.22
CA LEU A 710 -4.47 24.48 -2.00
C LEU A 710 -5.05 25.75 -1.39
N SER A 711 -6.10 25.62 -0.59
CA SER A 711 -6.63 26.70 0.25
C SER A 711 -6.74 26.26 1.70
N VAL A 712 -6.17 27.02 2.65
CA VAL A 712 -6.41 26.79 4.09
C VAL A 712 -7.79 27.31 4.44
N THR A 713 -8.62 26.47 5.03
CA THR A 713 -10.01 26.79 5.41
C THR A 713 -10.23 26.79 6.92
N ARG A 714 -9.35 26.18 7.72
CA ARG A 714 -9.37 26.22 9.21
C ARG A 714 -7.97 26.03 9.80
N PHE A 715 -7.72 26.61 10.97
CA PHE A 715 -6.74 26.14 11.95
C PHE A 715 -7.48 25.70 13.21
N TYR A 716 -7.06 24.63 13.89
CA TYR A 716 -7.83 24.13 15.03
C TYR A 716 -7.07 23.31 16.09
N THR A 717 -7.64 23.29 17.29
CA THR A 717 -7.26 22.42 18.41
C THR A 717 -8.28 21.30 18.61
N ILE A 718 -7.82 20.17 19.14
CA ILE A 718 -8.56 18.92 19.35
C ILE A 718 -8.24 18.35 20.72
N GLU A 719 -9.23 17.81 21.42
CA GLU A 719 -9.02 16.88 22.54
C GLU A 719 -9.83 15.60 22.30
N THR A 720 -9.15 14.46 22.41
CA THR A 720 -9.70 13.12 22.11
C THR A 720 -9.93 12.31 23.38
N LYS A 721 -9.25 12.63 24.49
CA LYS A 721 -9.32 11.85 25.72
C LYS A 721 -10.56 12.22 26.54
N ALA A 722 -11.38 11.22 26.88
CA ALA A 722 -12.68 11.42 27.52
C ALA A 722 -12.58 11.95 28.97
N ASP A 723 -11.51 11.60 29.67
CA ASP A 723 -11.19 11.99 31.05
C ASP A 723 -10.58 13.40 31.16
N ARG A 724 -10.14 14.00 30.04
CA ARG A 724 -9.50 15.33 30.02
C ARG A 724 -10.50 16.45 29.72
N GLN A 725 -11.33 16.79 30.69
CA GLN A 725 -12.28 17.90 30.57
C GLN A 725 -11.69 19.21 31.11
N TYR A 726 -11.49 20.20 30.23
CA TYR A 726 -10.94 21.51 30.58
C TYR A 726 -11.32 22.59 29.57
N SER A 727 -11.25 23.85 30.01
CA SER A 727 -11.18 25.02 29.14
C SER A 727 -9.75 25.55 29.05
N GLY A 728 -9.42 26.20 27.94
CA GLY A 728 -8.08 26.72 27.66
C GLY A 728 -8.08 27.69 26.48
N GLU A 729 -6.89 28.09 26.07
CA GLU A 729 -6.67 28.93 24.90
C GLU A 729 -5.34 28.57 24.24
N VAL A 730 -5.19 28.99 22.98
CA VAL A 730 -3.90 29.07 22.29
C VAL A 730 -3.83 30.41 21.57
N LEU A 731 -2.63 30.97 21.43
CA LEU A 731 -2.38 32.08 20.51
C LEU A 731 -1.69 31.52 19.26
N VAL A 732 -2.11 32.01 18.09
CA VAL A 732 -1.56 31.62 16.78
C VAL A 732 -1.02 32.88 16.11
N ASP A 733 0.14 32.77 15.50
CA ASP A 733 0.76 33.84 14.71
C ASP A 733 1.47 33.23 13.48
N ASP A 734 1.65 34.01 12.43
CA ASP A 734 2.29 33.66 11.14
C ASP A 734 1.92 32.23 10.66
N ILE A 735 0.70 32.03 10.14
CA ILE A 735 0.46 30.84 9.32
C ILE A 735 1.31 30.99 8.06
N VAL A 736 2.22 30.04 7.82
CA VAL A 736 3.12 30.04 6.68
C VAL A 736 2.95 28.78 5.82
N ALA A 737 3.18 28.92 4.53
CA ALA A 737 3.32 27.83 3.58
C ALA A 737 4.81 27.64 3.25
N LYS A 738 5.33 26.42 3.41
CA LYS A 738 6.71 26.08 3.02
C LYS A 738 6.74 25.65 1.57
N VAL A 739 7.05 26.60 0.70
CA VAL A 739 7.01 26.43 -0.76
C VAL A 739 8.44 26.13 -1.27
N PRO A 740 8.67 25.01 -1.94
CA PRO A 740 9.95 24.72 -2.58
C PRO A 740 10.18 25.67 -3.77
N PRO A 741 11.46 25.93 -4.16
CA PRO A 741 11.78 26.76 -5.32
C PRO A 741 10.96 26.41 -6.56
N ALA A 742 10.59 27.43 -7.34
CA ALA A 742 9.85 27.24 -8.58
C ALA A 742 10.67 26.45 -9.60
N VAL A 743 10.06 25.46 -10.23
CA VAL A 743 10.67 24.64 -11.28
C VAL A 743 9.61 24.31 -12.32
N GLN A 744 9.98 24.35 -13.60
CA GLN A 744 9.04 24.01 -14.67
C GLN A 744 8.87 22.48 -14.72
N LEU A 745 7.64 22.01 -14.55
CA LEU A 745 7.31 20.61 -14.79
C LEU A 745 7.39 20.33 -16.31
N PRO A 746 8.02 19.21 -16.74
CA PRO A 746 7.92 18.75 -18.11
C PRO A 746 6.45 18.52 -18.49
N ALA A 747 6.08 18.82 -19.74
CA ALA A 747 4.79 18.40 -20.26
C ALA A 747 4.70 16.86 -20.20
N ALA A 748 3.57 16.34 -19.71
CA ALA A 748 3.31 14.91 -19.73
C ALA A 748 3.31 14.40 -21.18
N GLN A 749 4.05 13.32 -21.44
CA GLN A 749 4.07 12.71 -22.76
C GLN A 749 2.77 11.92 -22.98
N GLU A 750 1.98 12.35 -23.96
CA GLU A 750 0.83 11.58 -24.45
C GLU A 750 1.35 10.30 -25.13
N VAL A 751 0.91 9.13 -24.64
CA VAL A 751 1.27 7.81 -25.17
C VAL A 751 0.02 7.21 -25.79
N ALA A 752 0.06 7.00 -27.11
CA ALA A 752 -1.04 6.40 -27.83
C ALA A 752 -0.92 4.87 -27.84
N ASP A 753 -1.94 4.14 -27.37
CA ASP A 753 -2.03 2.70 -27.59
C ASP A 753 -2.69 2.38 -28.94
N ARG A 754 -2.13 1.39 -29.62
CA ARG A 754 -2.54 0.90 -30.93
C ARG A 754 -3.89 0.17 -30.96
N VAL A 755 -4.50 -0.12 -29.80
CA VAL A 755 -5.88 -0.60 -29.71
C VAL A 755 -6.85 0.46 -30.23
N VAL A 756 -6.54 1.76 -30.07
CA VAL A 756 -7.38 2.85 -30.58
C VAL A 756 -7.12 3.06 -32.07
N VAL A 757 -8.18 3.00 -32.88
CA VAL A 757 -8.15 3.33 -34.30
C VAL A 757 -8.00 4.84 -34.45
N GLN A 758 -6.83 5.33 -34.85
CA GLN A 758 -6.63 6.76 -35.15
C GLN A 758 -7.14 7.16 -36.54
N ASP A 759 -7.03 6.23 -37.51
CA ASP A 759 -7.46 6.40 -38.89
C ASP A 759 -8.21 5.15 -39.38
N GLY A 760 -9.45 5.33 -39.84
CA GLY A 760 -10.37 4.30 -40.32
C GLY A 760 -11.48 3.96 -39.32
N THR A 761 -12.06 2.77 -39.47
CA THR A 761 -13.16 2.27 -38.62
C THR A 761 -12.97 0.78 -38.28
N VAL A 762 -13.68 0.27 -37.27
CA VAL A 762 -13.74 -1.17 -36.97
C VAL A 762 -14.79 -1.93 -37.78
N GLY A 763 -15.40 -1.30 -38.79
CA GLY A 763 -16.47 -1.88 -39.62
C GLY A 763 -16.08 -3.10 -40.48
N ASN A 764 -14.78 -3.42 -40.57
CA ASN A 764 -14.24 -4.55 -41.31
C ASN A 764 -13.89 -5.78 -40.43
N ARG A 765 -14.12 -5.70 -39.12
CA ARG A 765 -13.88 -6.78 -38.15
C ARG A 765 -14.98 -7.83 -38.18
N GLU A 766 -14.68 -9.06 -37.77
CA GLU A 766 -15.64 -10.20 -37.83
C GLU A 766 -16.95 -9.93 -37.10
N TRP A 767 -16.88 -9.24 -35.95
CA TRP A 767 -18.04 -8.80 -35.17
C TRP A 767 -17.68 -7.61 -34.27
N ARG A 768 -18.69 -6.94 -33.71
CA ARG A 768 -18.50 -5.68 -32.98
C ARG A 768 -19.41 -5.58 -31.75
N PHE A 769 -18.99 -4.87 -30.72
CA PHE A 769 -19.83 -4.52 -29.56
C PHE A 769 -19.56 -3.06 -29.14
N ALA A 770 -20.56 -2.40 -28.56
CA ALA A 770 -20.43 -1.01 -28.11
C ALA A 770 -20.28 -0.92 -26.59
N VAL A 771 -19.63 0.15 -26.11
CA VAL A 771 -19.53 0.50 -24.69
C VAL A 771 -19.94 1.96 -24.51
N MET A 772 -20.75 2.22 -23.49
CA MET A 772 -21.12 3.55 -23.00
C MET A 772 -21.12 3.57 -21.47
N SER A 773 -20.97 4.73 -20.86
CA SER A 773 -20.90 4.89 -19.39
C SER A 773 -21.21 6.33 -18.97
N ASP A 774 -21.38 6.58 -17.67
CA ASP A 774 -21.38 7.93 -17.08
C ASP A 774 -22.39 8.89 -17.78
N ALA A 775 -23.65 8.45 -17.86
CA ALA A 775 -24.77 9.29 -18.28
C ALA A 775 -25.37 10.09 -17.11
N GLN A 776 -25.38 9.50 -15.91
CA GLN A 776 -25.78 10.08 -14.62
C GLN A 776 -27.07 10.93 -14.65
N PHE A 777 -28.17 10.38 -15.17
CA PHE A 777 -29.48 11.06 -15.09
C PHE A 777 -30.32 10.63 -13.87
N VAL A 778 -31.37 11.40 -13.58
CA VAL A 778 -32.36 11.14 -12.51
C VAL A 778 -33.79 11.18 -13.05
N ALA A 779 -34.66 10.30 -12.56
CA ALA A 779 -36.06 10.20 -13.01
C ALA A 779 -36.96 11.35 -12.55
N ARG A 780 -36.50 12.16 -11.58
CA ARG A 780 -37.18 13.40 -11.16
C ARG A 780 -37.06 14.53 -12.18
N ASP A 781 -36.12 14.45 -13.12
CA ASP A 781 -35.97 15.38 -14.25
C ASP A 781 -35.85 14.59 -15.56
N PRO A 782 -36.96 13.99 -16.02
CA PRO A 782 -36.96 13.07 -17.15
C PRO A 782 -36.71 13.76 -18.50
N ASP A 783 -36.85 15.09 -18.53
CA ASP A 783 -36.61 15.96 -19.69
C ASP A 783 -35.28 16.73 -19.57
N SER A 784 -34.35 16.25 -18.75
CA SER A 784 -32.99 16.80 -18.62
C SER A 784 -32.13 16.61 -19.87
N ASP A 785 -31.07 17.41 -20.01
CA ASP A 785 -30.07 17.22 -21.06
C ASP A 785 -29.31 15.88 -20.93
N LEU A 786 -29.20 15.34 -19.71
CA LEU A 786 -28.56 14.05 -19.45
C LEU A 786 -29.39 12.89 -20.02
N VAL A 787 -30.72 12.92 -19.86
CA VAL A 787 -31.62 11.94 -20.51
C VAL A 787 -31.58 12.08 -22.03
N ARG A 788 -31.56 13.32 -22.56
CA ARG A 788 -31.39 13.56 -24.01
C ARG A 788 -30.08 12.98 -24.55
N ALA A 789 -28.97 13.18 -23.83
CA ALA A 789 -27.65 12.66 -24.20
C ALA A 789 -27.59 11.12 -24.12
N ALA A 790 -28.14 10.52 -23.07
CA ALA A 790 -28.25 9.06 -22.94
C ALA A 790 -29.00 8.44 -24.13
N ARG A 791 -30.19 8.98 -24.47
CA ARG A 791 -30.98 8.52 -25.62
C ARG A 791 -30.27 8.76 -26.96
N ARG A 792 -29.58 9.88 -27.13
CA ARG A 792 -28.74 10.15 -28.31
C ARG A 792 -27.68 9.07 -28.48
N THR A 793 -26.92 8.77 -27.43
CA THR A 793 -25.84 7.77 -27.44
C THR A 793 -26.39 6.39 -27.86
N LEU A 794 -27.49 5.95 -27.24
CA LEU A 794 -28.13 4.66 -27.57
C LEU A 794 -28.58 4.58 -29.04
N ARG A 795 -29.14 5.68 -29.59
CA ARG A 795 -29.52 5.76 -31.02
C ARG A 795 -28.31 5.71 -31.95
N GLU A 796 -27.23 6.44 -31.62
CA GLU A 796 -25.98 6.42 -32.39
C GLU A 796 -25.34 5.01 -32.38
N ILE A 797 -25.32 4.35 -31.22
CA ILE A 797 -24.87 2.96 -31.04
C ILE A 797 -25.70 2.01 -31.91
N LYS A 798 -27.03 2.05 -31.77
CA LYS A 798 -27.95 1.18 -32.53
C LYS A 798 -27.80 1.37 -34.04
N ALA A 799 -27.61 2.61 -34.51
CA ALA A 799 -27.37 2.92 -35.91
C ALA A 799 -26.10 2.27 -36.48
N GLN A 800 -25.07 2.01 -35.66
CA GLN A 800 -23.85 1.32 -36.10
C GLN A 800 -23.99 -0.22 -36.14
N LYS A 801 -25.08 -0.79 -35.63
CA LYS A 801 -25.40 -2.23 -35.62
C LYS A 801 -24.30 -3.13 -34.99
N PRO A 802 -23.89 -2.89 -33.72
CA PRO A 802 -23.11 -3.87 -32.97
C PRO A 802 -23.94 -5.15 -32.70
N ASP A 803 -23.27 -6.21 -32.27
CA ASP A 803 -23.88 -7.45 -31.79
C ASP A 803 -24.58 -7.26 -30.44
N PHE A 804 -24.03 -6.41 -29.56
CA PHE A 804 -24.60 -5.99 -28.28
C PHE A 804 -23.96 -4.68 -27.78
N VAL A 805 -24.52 -4.08 -26.73
CA VAL A 805 -23.94 -2.94 -26.00
C VAL A 805 -23.70 -3.26 -24.53
N VAL A 806 -22.63 -2.71 -23.96
CA VAL A 806 -22.39 -2.71 -22.51
C VAL A 806 -22.54 -1.29 -21.97
N VAL A 807 -23.41 -1.12 -20.99
CA VAL A 807 -23.51 0.07 -20.15
C VAL A 807 -22.59 -0.17 -18.95
N ASN A 808 -21.42 0.47 -18.93
CA ASN A 808 -20.39 0.24 -17.92
C ASN A 808 -20.49 1.25 -16.77
N GLY A 809 -21.58 1.16 -15.99
CA GLY A 809 -21.86 1.96 -14.81
C GLY A 809 -22.22 3.42 -15.05
N ASP A 810 -22.72 4.03 -13.98
CA ASP A 810 -23.11 5.43 -13.85
C ASP A 810 -24.10 5.89 -14.94
N PHE A 811 -25.07 5.05 -15.26
CA PHE A 811 -26.13 5.43 -16.19
C PHE A 811 -27.18 6.30 -15.48
N VAL A 812 -27.45 6.01 -14.21
CA VAL A 812 -28.22 6.87 -13.29
C VAL A 812 -27.28 7.62 -12.34
N ASP A 813 -27.81 8.60 -11.59
CA ASP A 813 -27.01 9.43 -10.65
C ASP A 813 -27.17 9.02 -9.16
N GLU A 814 -28.35 8.53 -8.74
CA GLU A 814 -28.71 8.40 -7.32
C GLU A 814 -29.35 7.05 -6.93
N ALA A 815 -29.23 6.03 -7.79
CA ALA A 815 -29.71 4.65 -7.53
C ALA A 815 -31.14 4.51 -6.97
N ALA A 816 -31.99 5.53 -7.14
CA ALA A 816 -33.35 5.48 -6.63
C ALA A 816 -34.15 4.45 -7.46
N PRO A 817 -35.14 3.76 -6.88
CA PRO A 817 -35.94 2.80 -7.64
C PRO A 817 -36.60 3.41 -8.89
N ALA A 818 -36.93 4.71 -8.85
CA ALA A 818 -37.46 5.43 -9.99
C ALA A 818 -36.41 5.68 -11.09
N ASP A 819 -35.16 5.97 -10.73
CA ASP A 819 -34.07 6.22 -11.67
C ASP A 819 -33.74 4.93 -12.44
N LEU A 820 -33.62 3.81 -11.71
CA LEU A 820 -33.32 2.50 -12.29
C LEU A 820 -34.46 1.99 -13.18
N ALA A 821 -35.72 2.16 -12.77
CA ALA A 821 -36.88 1.85 -13.61
C ALA A 821 -36.97 2.76 -14.86
N MET A 822 -36.52 4.02 -14.77
CA MET A 822 -36.40 4.90 -15.93
C MET A 822 -35.25 4.47 -16.86
N ALA A 823 -34.11 4.07 -16.31
CA ALA A 823 -33.00 3.50 -17.09
C ALA A 823 -33.41 2.26 -17.87
N HIS A 824 -34.09 1.31 -17.22
CA HIS A 824 -34.62 0.11 -17.87
C HIS A 824 -35.61 0.46 -18.99
N ARG A 825 -36.49 1.44 -18.75
CA ARG A 825 -37.40 1.94 -19.79
C ARG A 825 -36.65 2.56 -20.97
N ILE A 826 -35.65 3.41 -20.73
CA ILE A 826 -34.85 4.04 -21.80
C ILE A 826 -34.14 2.97 -22.65
N LEU A 827 -33.54 1.95 -22.02
CA LEU A 827 -32.88 0.86 -22.73
C LEU A 827 -33.89 0.11 -23.63
N ASN A 828 -35.05 -0.24 -23.10
CA ASN A 828 -36.09 -0.94 -23.86
C ASN A 828 -36.71 -0.08 -24.98
N GLU A 829 -36.89 1.22 -24.77
CA GLU A 829 -37.44 2.14 -25.78
C GLU A 829 -36.46 2.42 -26.94
N GLU A 830 -35.16 2.62 -26.64
CA GLU A 830 -34.17 2.99 -27.66
C GLU A 830 -33.56 1.77 -28.36
N LEU A 831 -33.32 0.68 -27.63
CA LEU A 831 -32.70 -0.54 -28.17
C LEU A 831 -33.74 -1.56 -28.63
N GLY A 832 -34.79 -1.78 -27.83
CA GLY A 832 -35.78 -2.84 -28.04
C GLY A 832 -35.16 -4.24 -28.06
N ASP A 833 -35.92 -5.23 -28.54
CA ASP A 833 -35.46 -6.62 -28.65
C ASP A 833 -34.42 -6.84 -29.77
N GLU A 834 -34.13 -5.80 -30.57
CA GLU A 834 -33.22 -5.86 -31.72
C GLU A 834 -31.73 -5.85 -31.35
N LEU A 835 -31.37 -5.23 -30.21
CA LEU A 835 -29.98 -5.07 -29.79
C LEU A 835 -29.82 -5.44 -28.31
N PRO A 836 -29.26 -6.62 -27.99
CA PRO A 836 -28.97 -7.04 -26.63
C PRO A 836 -28.09 -6.04 -25.88
N TRP A 837 -28.34 -5.89 -24.59
CA TRP A 837 -27.58 -5.02 -23.70
C TRP A 837 -27.20 -5.72 -22.40
N TYR A 838 -26.05 -5.32 -21.87
CA TYR A 838 -25.56 -5.71 -20.55
C TYR A 838 -25.29 -4.45 -19.73
N TYR A 839 -25.57 -4.47 -18.44
CA TYR A 839 -25.41 -3.32 -17.55
C TYR A 839 -24.56 -3.74 -16.35
N VAL A 840 -23.40 -3.12 -16.22
CA VAL A 840 -22.49 -3.24 -15.07
C VAL A 840 -22.81 -2.09 -14.10
N PRO A 841 -22.96 -2.33 -12.79
CA PRO A 841 -23.20 -1.26 -11.83
C PRO A 841 -21.90 -0.48 -11.52
N GLY A 842 -21.98 0.85 -11.59
CA GLY A 842 -21.02 1.82 -11.08
C GLY A 842 -21.41 2.34 -9.69
N ASN A 843 -20.71 3.34 -9.19
CA ASN A 843 -20.99 3.89 -7.85
C ASN A 843 -22.28 4.70 -7.80
N HIS A 844 -22.74 5.29 -8.91
CA HIS A 844 -24.03 5.98 -8.95
C HIS A 844 -25.23 5.01 -9.02
N GLU A 845 -25.00 3.71 -9.26
CA GLU A 845 -25.98 2.64 -9.02
C GLU A 845 -26.06 2.19 -7.54
N ILE A 846 -25.26 2.78 -6.63
CA ILE A 846 -25.41 2.65 -5.17
C ILE A 846 -25.42 3.99 -4.40
N MET A 847 -25.29 5.13 -5.07
CA MET A 847 -25.25 6.47 -4.44
C MET A 847 -26.63 6.91 -3.94
N GLY A 848 -26.68 7.98 -3.13
CA GLY A 848 -27.93 8.66 -2.78
C GLY A 848 -28.82 7.84 -1.84
N PRO A 849 -30.16 7.83 -2.03
CA PRO A 849 -31.08 7.00 -1.25
C PRO A 849 -31.07 5.52 -1.69
N GLY A 850 -30.27 5.14 -2.68
CA GLY A 850 -30.23 3.79 -3.24
C GLY A 850 -29.27 2.84 -2.53
N THR A 851 -29.31 1.58 -2.97
CA THR A 851 -28.39 0.50 -2.60
C THR A 851 -28.30 -0.47 -3.78
N ILE A 852 -27.29 -1.35 -3.77
CA ILE A 852 -27.13 -2.37 -4.82
C ILE A 852 -28.35 -3.31 -4.94
N GLU A 853 -29.15 -3.47 -3.88
CA GLU A 853 -30.41 -4.23 -3.92
C GLU A 853 -31.50 -3.57 -4.78
N ASN A 854 -31.45 -2.25 -5.00
CA ASN A 854 -32.33 -1.60 -5.96
C ASN A 854 -31.96 -1.99 -7.40
N PHE A 855 -30.66 -1.96 -7.72
CA PHE A 855 -30.17 -2.43 -9.02
C PHE A 855 -30.52 -3.90 -9.22
N ARG A 856 -30.24 -4.75 -8.21
CA ARG A 856 -30.52 -6.20 -8.27
C ARG A 856 -31.99 -6.53 -8.48
N ARG A 857 -32.90 -5.73 -7.92
CA ARG A 857 -34.35 -5.89 -8.11
C ARG A 857 -34.82 -5.52 -9.52
N GLU A 858 -34.18 -4.55 -10.17
CA GLU A 858 -34.57 -4.07 -11.50
C GLU A 858 -33.87 -4.84 -12.64
N PHE A 859 -32.57 -5.13 -12.49
CA PHE A 859 -31.70 -5.69 -13.54
C PHE A 859 -31.17 -7.11 -13.25
N GLY A 860 -31.37 -7.63 -12.03
CA GLY A 860 -30.93 -8.97 -11.64
C GLY A 860 -29.47 -9.06 -11.20
N ALA A 861 -28.70 -9.98 -11.79
CA ALA A 861 -27.32 -10.23 -11.38
C ALA A 861 -26.41 -9.01 -11.61
N THR A 862 -25.66 -8.62 -10.58
CA THR A 862 -24.75 -7.45 -10.59
C THR A 862 -23.39 -7.74 -11.24
N ASN A 863 -23.05 -9.03 -11.37
CA ASN A 863 -21.89 -9.55 -12.08
C ASN A 863 -22.31 -10.74 -12.97
N ARG A 864 -21.48 -11.08 -13.97
CA ARG A 864 -21.80 -12.14 -14.95
C ARG A 864 -20.57 -12.64 -15.71
N VAL A 865 -20.59 -13.91 -16.11
CA VAL A 865 -19.76 -14.44 -17.19
C VAL A 865 -20.64 -14.87 -18.35
N PHE A 866 -20.26 -14.55 -19.58
CA PHE A 866 -20.89 -15.07 -20.80
C PHE A 866 -19.88 -15.16 -21.95
N ASP A 867 -20.09 -16.10 -22.88
CA ASP A 867 -19.23 -16.27 -24.06
C ASP A 867 -19.97 -15.78 -25.32
N HIS A 868 -19.32 -14.93 -26.12
CA HIS A 868 -19.84 -14.46 -27.40
C HIS A 868 -18.80 -14.66 -28.51
N LYS A 869 -19.16 -15.43 -29.56
CA LYS A 869 -18.30 -15.73 -30.72
C LYS A 869 -16.87 -16.17 -30.35
N GLY A 870 -16.70 -16.88 -29.24
CA GLY A 870 -15.41 -17.37 -28.75
C GLY A 870 -14.58 -16.34 -27.96
N THR A 871 -15.16 -15.21 -27.55
CA THR A 871 -14.61 -14.30 -26.54
C THR A 871 -15.42 -14.43 -25.25
N ARG A 872 -14.76 -14.65 -24.11
CA ARG A 872 -15.39 -14.63 -22.79
C ARG A 872 -15.50 -13.20 -22.27
N PHE A 873 -16.67 -12.82 -21.81
CA PHE A 873 -16.89 -11.56 -21.10
C PHE A 873 -17.06 -11.86 -19.61
N VAL A 874 -16.33 -11.11 -18.78
CA VAL A 874 -16.44 -11.15 -17.32
C VAL A 874 -16.81 -9.75 -16.85
N LEU A 875 -18.05 -9.59 -16.39
CA LEU A 875 -18.59 -8.33 -15.88
C LEU A 875 -18.52 -8.33 -14.35
N LEU A 876 -17.88 -7.32 -13.75
CA LEU A 876 -17.65 -7.23 -12.31
C LEU A 876 -18.36 -6.02 -11.69
N ASP A 877 -19.03 -6.26 -10.57
CA ASP A 877 -19.60 -5.22 -9.71
C ASP A 877 -18.46 -4.57 -8.92
N THR A 878 -18.14 -3.33 -9.29
CA THR A 878 -17.19 -2.47 -8.58
C THR A 878 -17.87 -1.19 -8.09
N SER A 879 -19.18 -1.24 -7.85
CA SER A 879 -19.97 -0.09 -7.40
C SER A 879 -19.44 0.57 -6.12
N THR A 880 -18.74 -0.17 -5.27
CA THR A 880 -18.07 0.34 -4.05
C THR A 880 -16.66 0.91 -4.28
N GLY A 881 -16.17 0.91 -5.53
CA GLY A 881 -14.78 1.20 -5.87
C GLY A 881 -13.79 0.09 -5.52
N THR A 882 -14.27 -1.14 -5.28
CA THR A 882 -13.47 -2.34 -5.00
C THR A 882 -14.12 -3.58 -5.62
N VAL A 883 -13.31 -4.59 -5.98
CA VAL A 883 -13.77 -5.90 -6.46
C VAL A 883 -14.45 -6.69 -5.32
N ARG A 884 -13.97 -6.57 -4.07
CA ARG A 884 -14.62 -7.16 -2.88
C ARG A 884 -16.05 -6.64 -2.64
N GLY A 885 -16.40 -5.47 -3.16
CA GLY A 885 -17.76 -4.94 -3.12
C GLY A 885 -18.80 -5.85 -3.75
N GLY A 886 -18.43 -6.55 -4.84
CA GLY A 886 -19.27 -7.58 -5.46
C GLY A 886 -19.25 -8.94 -4.73
N GLY A 887 -18.54 -9.04 -3.61
CA GLY A 887 -18.39 -10.23 -2.78
C GLY A 887 -17.24 -11.16 -3.23
N PHE A 888 -16.73 -11.97 -2.30
CA PHE A 888 -15.64 -12.93 -2.58
C PHE A 888 -15.93 -13.86 -3.78
N ASP A 889 -17.18 -14.30 -3.93
CA ASP A 889 -17.58 -15.21 -5.01
C ASP A 889 -17.41 -14.57 -6.41
N GLN A 890 -17.38 -13.24 -6.52
CA GLN A 890 -17.02 -12.51 -7.74
C GLN A 890 -15.54 -12.66 -8.10
N ALA A 891 -14.63 -12.54 -7.12
CA ALA A 891 -13.20 -12.74 -7.34
C ALA A 891 -12.90 -14.20 -7.72
N ALA A 892 -13.61 -15.15 -7.10
CA ALA A 892 -13.55 -16.56 -7.49
C ALA A 892 -14.08 -16.77 -8.93
N MET A 893 -15.20 -16.14 -9.29
CA MET A 893 -15.76 -16.16 -10.65
C MET A 893 -14.78 -15.64 -11.69
N LEU A 894 -14.08 -14.52 -11.44
CA LEU A 894 -13.05 -13.98 -12.33
C LEU A 894 -11.90 -14.98 -12.52
N ARG A 895 -11.35 -15.50 -11.42
CA ARG A 895 -10.27 -16.49 -11.44
C ARG A 895 -10.64 -17.72 -12.25
N ASP A 896 -11.84 -18.24 -12.02
CA ASP A 896 -12.29 -19.49 -12.62
C ASP A 896 -12.68 -19.29 -14.10
N ALA A 897 -13.20 -18.12 -14.47
CA ALA A 897 -13.43 -17.73 -15.86
C ALA A 897 -12.15 -17.68 -16.70
N LEU A 898 -11.02 -17.25 -16.11
CA LEU A 898 -9.69 -17.24 -16.74
C LEU A 898 -9.03 -18.64 -16.77
N ARG A 899 -9.34 -19.50 -15.79
CA ARG A 899 -8.85 -20.89 -15.72
C ARG A 899 -9.57 -21.82 -16.68
N ASP A 900 -10.91 -21.74 -16.79
CA ASP A 900 -11.72 -22.53 -17.73
C ASP A 900 -11.68 -21.96 -19.17
N HIS A 901 -10.48 -21.80 -19.72
CA HIS A 901 -10.31 -21.12 -21.01
C HIS A 901 -10.30 -22.05 -22.21
N GLY A 902 -10.53 -23.35 -22.04
CA GLY A 902 -10.61 -24.32 -23.14
C GLY A 902 -11.55 -23.88 -24.27
N PRO A 903 -12.79 -23.42 -23.97
CA PRO A 903 -13.80 -23.07 -24.98
C PRO A 903 -13.57 -21.77 -25.77
N VAL A 904 -12.69 -20.87 -25.32
CA VAL A 904 -12.59 -19.48 -25.85
C VAL A 904 -11.22 -19.14 -26.45
N ASN A 905 -11.17 -18.16 -27.34
CA ASN A 905 -9.95 -17.64 -27.97
C ASN A 905 -9.42 -16.37 -27.27
N SER A 906 -10.27 -15.69 -26.50
CA SER A 906 -9.92 -14.47 -25.77
C SER A 906 -10.87 -14.20 -24.60
N VAL A 907 -10.47 -13.26 -23.74
CA VAL A 907 -11.25 -12.74 -22.60
C VAL A 907 -11.31 -11.21 -22.60
N VAL A 908 -12.44 -10.65 -22.19
CA VAL A 908 -12.63 -9.23 -21.89
C VAL A 908 -13.17 -9.13 -20.46
N VAL A 909 -12.44 -8.43 -19.58
CA VAL A 909 -12.94 -8.03 -18.26
C VAL A 909 -13.50 -6.62 -18.36
N VAL A 910 -14.68 -6.40 -17.77
CA VAL A 910 -15.35 -5.10 -17.74
C VAL A 910 -15.80 -4.79 -16.32
N GLU A 911 -15.42 -3.63 -15.82
CA GLU A 911 -15.84 -3.09 -14.52
C GLU A 911 -15.89 -1.56 -14.59
N HIS A 912 -16.62 -0.90 -13.69
CA HIS A 912 -16.77 0.55 -13.73
C HIS A 912 -15.48 1.28 -13.30
N HIS A 913 -14.92 0.93 -12.14
CA HIS A 913 -13.68 1.54 -11.62
C HIS A 913 -12.43 0.83 -12.19
N PRO A 914 -11.59 1.46 -13.03
CA PRO A 914 -10.39 0.83 -13.57
C PRO A 914 -9.29 0.60 -12.51
N PRO A 915 -8.42 -0.41 -12.68
CA PRO A 915 -7.21 -0.58 -11.87
C PRO A 915 -6.28 0.65 -11.86
N ARG A 916 -6.31 1.47 -12.91
CA ARG A 916 -5.49 2.67 -13.07
C ARG A 916 -6.30 3.85 -13.60
N ASP A 917 -6.23 4.96 -12.88
CA ASP A 917 -6.71 6.26 -13.34
C ASP A 917 -5.52 6.96 -14.03
N PRO A 918 -5.62 7.38 -15.31
CA PRO A 918 -4.55 8.05 -16.04
C PRO A 918 -4.30 9.50 -15.59
N THR A 919 -5.26 10.14 -14.92
CA THR A 919 -5.16 11.54 -14.48
C THR A 919 -4.14 11.70 -13.33
N PRO A 920 -3.72 12.95 -13.01
CA PRO A 920 -2.81 13.19 -11.89
C PRO A 920 -3.41 12.90 -10.50
N THR A 921 -4.73 12.97 -10.33
CA THR A 921 -5.39 12.85 -9.01
C THR A 921 -5.51 11.41 -8.52
N LYS A 922 -5.57 10.43 -9.42
CA LYS A 922 -5.79 9.01 -9.11
C LYS A 922 -7.08 8.75 -8.31
N GLY A 923 -8.08 9.62 -8.49
CA GLY A 923 -9.31 9.63 -7.71
C GLY A 923 -10.36 8.62 -8.17
N SER A 924 -10.24 8.12 -9.41
CA SER A 924 -11.26 7.30 -10.08
C SER A 924 -10.78 5.89 -10.41
N GLN A 925 -9.81 5.35 -9.67
CA GLN A 925 -9.32 3.97 -9.82
C GLN A 925 -9.84 3.06 -8.71
N LEU A 926 -9.67 1.74 -8.87
CA LEU A 926 -9.87 0.78 -7.78
C LEU A 926 -9.14 1.26 -6.52
N ASN A 927 -9.91 1.42 -5.44
CA ASN A 927 -9.41 1.88 -4.16
C ASN A 927 -8.40 0.86 -3.62
N ASP A 928 -8.71 -0.43 -3.72
CA ASP A 928 -7.79 -1.50 -3.34
C ASP A 928 -6.72 -1.74 -4.40
N ARG A 929 -5.47 -1.53 -3.98
CA ARG A 929 -4.31 -1.65 -4.86
C ARG A 929 -3.85 -3.09 -5.02
N LEU A 930 -4.12 -3.98 -4.07
CA LEU A 930 -3.85 -5.41 -4.23
C LEU A 930 -4.88 -6.06 -5.16
N GLU A 931 -6.14 -5.59 -5.14
CA GLU A 931 -7.15 -6.01 -6.13
C GLU A 931 -6.79 -5.54 -7.55
N ALA A 932 -6.33 -4.29 -7.69
CA ALA A 932 -5.84 -3.77 -8.96
C ALA A 932 -4.66 -4.60 -9.51
N ASP A 933 -3.71 -4.97 -8.67
CA ASP A 933 -2.56 -5.82 -9.03
C ASP A 933 -3.03 -7.17 -9.54
N VAL A 934 -3.95 -7.81 -8.81
CA VAL A 934 -4.44 -9.15 -9.14
C VAL A 934 -5.29 -9.19 -10.41
N VAL A 935 -6.07 -8.15 -10.71
CA VAL A 935 -6.75 -8.03 -12.02
C VAL A 935 -5.73 -7.89 -13.15
N GLU A 936 -4.69 -7.08 -12.96
CA GLU A 936 -3.64 -6.89 -13.98
C GLU A 936 -2.80 -8.14 -14.20
N ASP A 937 -2.29 -8.74 -13.13
CA ASP A 937 -1.48 -9.96 -13.13
C ASP A 937 -2.25 -11.15 -13.74
N TRP A 938 -3.51 -11.39 -13.33
CA TRP A 938 -4.25 -12.54 -13.85
C TRP A 938 -4.55 -12.41 -15.36
N LEU A 939 -4.77 -11.20 -15.88
CA LEU A 939 -4.94 -10.97 -17.31
C LEU A 939 -3.61 -11.10 -18.07
N ALA A 940 -2.52 -10.59 -17.51
CA ALA A 940 -1.18 -10.74 -18.06
C ALA A 940 -0.76 -12.22 -18.11
N ASP A 941 -0.97 -12.96 -17.02
CA ASP A 941 -0.66 -14.38 -16.89
C ASP A 941 -1.55 -15.25 -17.78
N PHE A 942 -2.84 -14.95 -17.88
CA PHE A 942 -3.73 -15.60 -18.84
C PHE A 942 -3.17 -15.49 -20.26
N ARG A 943 -2.83 -14.27 -20.71
CA ARG A 943 -2.25 -14.03 -22.04
C ARG A 943 -0.88 -14.72 -22.19
N ARG A 944 -0.01 -14.63 -21.19
CA ARG A 944 1.35 -15.19 -21.18
C ARG A 944 1.37 -16.72 -21.24
N THR A 945 0.48 -17.39 -20.50
CA THR A 945 0.45 -18.85 -20.38
C THR A 945 -0.33 -19.54 -21.49
N THR A 946 -1.37 -18.90 -22.02
CA THR A 946 -2.26 -19.49 -23.05
C THR A 946 -1.98 -18.98 -24.47
N GLY A 947 -1.34 -17.81 -24.62
CA GLY A 947 -1.19 -17.11 -25.91
C GLY A 947 -2.50 -16.48 -26.44
N LYS A 948 -3.59 -16.50 -25.67
CA LYS A 948 -4.92 -16.01 -26.05
C LYS A 948 -5.05 -14.50 -25.86
N GLY A 949 -6.06 -13.91 -26.50
CA GLY A 949 -6.35 -12.47 -26.37
C GLY A 949 -6.89 -12.13 -24.98
N ALA A 950 -6.41 -11.05 -24.37
CA ALA A 950 -6.99 -10.48 -23.16
C ALA A 950 -7.22 -8.99 -23.39
N MET A 951 -8.22 -8.41 -22.74
CA MET A 951 -8.47 -6.97 -22.69
C MET A 951 -9.20 -6.60 -21.40
N PHE A 952 -8.95 -5.38 -20.93
CA PHE A 952 -9.68 -4.76 -19.84
C PHE A 952 -10.45 -3.52 -20.33
N ILE A 953 -11.66 -3.29 -19.79
CA ILE A 953 -12.49 -2.11 -20.06
C ILE A 953 -12.98 -1.50 -18.73
N GLY A 954 -12.59 -0.24 -18.49
CA GLY A 954 -13.00 0.60 -17.36
C GLY A 954 -13.81 1.83 -17.78
N SER A 955 -14.31 2.61 -16.83
CA SER A 955 -15.01 3.88 -17.04
C SER A 955 -14.71 4.84 -15.87
N HIS A 956 -15.69 5.59 -15.34
CA HIS A 956 -15.62 6.39 -14.10
C HIS A 956 -14.72 7.65 -14.11
N VAL A 957 -13.54 7.60 -14.75
CA VAL A 957 -12.56 8.71 -14.77
C VAL A 957 -13.05 9.94 -15.55
N GLY A 958 -14.04 9.76 -16.44
CA GLY A 958 -14.59 10.83 -17.26
C GLY A 958 -13.71 11.34 -18.40
N VAL A 959 -12.72 10.55 -18.80
CA VAL A 959 -11.89 10.74 -20.00
C VAL A 959 -11.82 9.44 -20.81
N PHE A 960 -11.75 9.56 -22.13
CA PHE A 960 -11.34 8.44 -22.98
C PHE A 960 -9.83 8.24 -22.86
N HIS A 961 -9.39 7.01 -22.59
CA HIS A 961 -7.97 6.68 -22.52
C HIS A 961 -7.73 5.23 -22.93
N ALA A 962 -6.54 4.95 -23.47
CA ALA A 962 -6.09 3.58 -23.67
C ALA A 962 -4.61 3.46 -23.34
N SER A 963 -4.25 2.31 -22.77
CA SER A 963 -2.89 1.95 -22.36
C SER A 963 -2.68 0.44 -22.49
N ARG A 964 -1.52 -0.06 -22.08
CA ARG A 964 -1.18 -1.48 -22.10
C ARG A 964 -0.33 -1.84 -20.89
N VAL A 965 -0.65 -2.97 -20.28
CA VAL A 965 0.09 -3.56 -19.15
C VAL A 965 0.43 -5.00 -19.55
N ASP A 966 1.71 -5.34 -19.58
CA ASP A 966 2.21 -6.69 -19.93
C ASP A 966 1.57 -7.34 -21.19
N GLY A 967 1.33 -6.50 -22.20
CA GLY A 967 0.75 -6.86 -23.49
C GLY A 967 -0.79 -6.92 -23.55
N VAL A 968 -1.47 -6.71 -22.41
CA VAL A 968 -2.94 -6.62 -22.31
C VAL A 968 -3.38 -5.16 -22.52
N PRO A 969 -4.20 -4.83 -23.54
CA PRO A 969 -4.78 -3.50 -23.69
C PRO A 969 -5.80 -3.18 -22.59
N TYR A 970 -5.71 -1.96 -22.06
CA TYR A 970 -6.64 -1.36 -21.12
C TYR A 970 -7.33 -0.19 -21.82
N LEU A 971 -8.66 -0.18 -21.85
CA LEU A 971 -9.47 0.91 -22.37
C LEU A 971 -10.27 1.53 -21.21
N ILE A 972 -10.30 2.85 -21.14
CA ILE A 972 -11.22 3.60 -20.28
C ILE A 972 -12.19 4.34 -21.21
N ASN A 973 -13.47 3.98 -21.11
CA ASN A 973 -14.55 4.69 -21.79
C ASN A 973 -14.84 6.00 -21.04
N GLY A 974 -14.97 7.11 -21.77
CA GLY A 974 -15.35 8.41 -21.21
C GLY A 974 -16.85 8.68 -21.28
N ASN A 975 -17.28 9.83 -20.76
CA ASN A 975 -18.69 10.08 -20.46
C ASN A 975 -19.61 10.07 -21.69
N SER A 976 -20.73 9.36 -21.59
CA SER A 976 -21.77 9.32 -22.62
C SER A 976 -22.96 10.25 -22.36
N GLY A 977 -23.08 10.84 -21.17
CA GLY A 977 -24.10 11.88 -20.92
C GLY A 977 -23.62 13.03 -20.06
N LYS A 978 -22.99 12.74 -18.93
CA LYS A 978 -22.40 13.74 -18.03
C LYS A 978 -21.34 14.58 -18.76
N ALA A 979 -21.16 15.83 -18.35
CA ALA A 979 -20.03 16.62 -18.80
C ALA A 979 -18.71 15.86 -18.52
N PRO A 980 -17.78 15.74 -19.48
CA PRO A 980 -16.51 15.05 -19.29
C PRO A 980 -15.56 15.87 -18.41
N ALA A 981 -14.54 15.20 -17.88
CA ALA A 981 -13.48 15.84 -17.09
C ALA A 981 -12.68 16.87 -17.91
N GLU A 982 -11.79 17.63 -17.25
CA GLU A 982 -10.96 18.64 -17.90
C GLU A 982 -10.11 18.03 -19.03
N GLY A 983 -10.12 18.65 -20.21
CA GLY A 983 -9.47 18.12 -21.42
C GLY A 983 -10.24 16.97 -22.12
N GLY A 984 -11.26 16.39 -21.49
CA GLY A 984 -12.08 15.32 -22.06
C GLY A 984 -13.20 15.79 -23.00
N PHE A 985 -13.86 14.83 -23.64
CA PHE A 985 -15.02 14.99 -24.53
C PHE A 985 -16.07 13.91 -24.22
N SER A 986 -17.33 14.12 -24.62
CA SER A 986 -18.39 13.10 -24.46
C SER A 986 -18.53 12.22 -25.70
N GLY A 987 -18.98 10.98 -25.53
CA GLY A 987 -19.13 10.03 -26.64
C GLY A 987 -19.30 8.60 -26.15
N TRP A 988 -18.87 7.65 -26.96
CA TRP A 988 -18.95 6.22 -26.69
C TRP A 988 -17.91 5.45 -27.51
N THR A 989 -17.69 4.17 -27.22
CA THR A 989 -16.69 3.36 -27.93
C THR A 989 -17.34 2.19 -28.69
N MET A 990 -16.95 1.99 -29.95
CA MET A 990 -17.25 0.78 -30.71
C MET A 990 -16.01 -0.11 -30.73
N LEU A 991 -16.10 -1.33 -30.21
CA LEU A 991 -15.03 -2.32 -30.30
C LEU A 991 -15.33 -3.31 -31.43
N GLY A 992 -14.30 -3.63 -32.22
CA GLY A 992 -14.37 -4.67 -33.24
C GLY A 992 -13.35 -5.76 -32.97
N VAL A 993 -13.79 -7.02 -33.16
CA VAL A 993 -13.07 -8.22 -32.75
C VAL A 993 -12.89 -9.16 -33.94
N ASP A 994 -11.70 -9.74 -34.05
CA ASP A 994 -11.39 -10.86 -34.94
C ASP A 994 -11.04 -12.09 -34.09
N SER A 995 -11.79 -13.18 -34.25
CA SER A 995 -11.63 -14.40 -33.46
C SER A 995 -10.30 -15.11 -33.73
N ARG A 996 -9.71 -14.86 -34.91
CA ARG A 996 -8.40 -15.35 -35.35
C ARG A 996 -7.69 -14.26 -36.17
N PRO A 997 -7.03 -13.27 -35.52
CA PRO A 997 -6.34 -12.21 -36.25
C PRO A 997 -5.21 -12.76 -37.12
N LYS A 998 -4.86 -12.01 -38.16
CA LYS A 998 -3.64 -12.27 -38.94
C LYS A 998 -2.40 -12.01 -38.09
N PRO A 999 -1.26 -12.69 -38.34
CA PRO A 999 -0.01 -12.39 -37.64
C PRO A 999 0.34 -10.89 -37.72
N GLY A 1000 0.54 -10.26 -36.57
CA GLY A 1000 0.83 -8.82 -36.45
C GLY A 1000 -0.38 -7.88 -36.45
N GLN A 1001 -1.62 -8.41 -36.51
CA GLN A 1001 -2.85 -7.64 -36.33
C GLN A 1001 -3.36 -7.82 -34.89
N GLU A 1002 -3.79 -6.74 -34.22
CA GLU A 1002 -4.48 -6.85 -32.92
C GLU A 1002 -5.81 -7.59 -33.09
N TRP A 1003 -6.11 -8.53 -32.20
CA TRP A 1003 -7.37 -9.30 -32.17
C TRP A 1003 -8.60 -8.43 -31.87
N ILE A 1004 -8.39 -7.27 -31.24
CA ILE A 1004 -9.41 -6.29 -30.88
C ILE A 1004 -8.93 -4.88 -31.23
N ALA A 1005 -9.85 -3.98 -31.57
CA ALA A 1005 -9.58 -2.55 -31.68
C ALA A 1005 -10.80 -1.74 -31.24
N ALA A 1006 -10.54 -0.53 -30.76
CA ALA A 1006 -11.50 0.44 -30.25
C ALA A 1006 -11.58 1.65 -31.20
N GLU A 1007 -12.78 1.94 -31.68
CA GLU A 1007 -13.13 3.16 -32.38
C GLU A 1007 -13.86 4.07 -31.38
N ILE A 1008 -13.17 5.12 -30.91
CA ILE A 1008 -13.67 6.06 -29.91
C ILE A 1008 -14.41 7.18 -30.64
N ARG A 1009 -15.72 7.23 -30.43
CA ARG A 1009 -16.67 8.03 -31.22
C ARG A 1009 -17.20 9.19 -30.37
N PRO A 1010 -16.65 10.42 -30.52
CA PRO A 1010 -17.19 11.57 -29.82
C PRO A 1010 -18.60 11.91 -30.35
N HIS A 1011 -19.44 12.49 -29.51
CA HIS A 1011 -20.63 13.19 -29.99
C HIS A 1011 -20.22 14.34 -30.91
N VAL A 1012 -20.86 14.49 -32.06
CA VAL A 1012 -20.55 15.55 -33.03
C VAL A 1012 -21.75 16.47 -33.21
N ASP A 1013 -21.70 17.66 -32.59
CA ASP A 1013 -22.68 18.73 -32.83
C ASP A 1013 -22.31 19.54 -34.07
N GLY A 1014 -21.00 19.61 -34.36
CA GLY A 1014 -20.44 20.15 -35.58
C GLY A 1014 -19.04 19.59 -35.82
N LEU A 1015 -18.62 19.54 -37.08
CA LEU A 1015 -17.27 19.16 -37.47
C LEU A 1015 -16.70 20.27 -38.36
N SER A 1016 -15.47 20.68 -38.07
CA SER A 1016 -14.68 21.60 -38.89
C SER A 1016 -13.42 20.91 -39.40
N LEU A 1017 -12.96 21.31 -40.59
CA LEU A 1017 -11.76 20.80 -41.25
C LEU A 1017 -11.00 22.01 -41.84
N ALA A 1018 -9.79 22.23 -41.37
CA ALA A 1018 -8.86 23.22 -41.89
C ALA A 1018 -7.80 22.52 -42.73
N VAL A 1019 -7.73 22.90 -44.01
CA VAL A 1019 -6.72 22.45 -44.98
C VAL A 1019 -6.17 23.70 -45.67
N PRO A 1020 -4.86 23.83 -45.94
CA PRO A 1020 -4.33 24.99 -46.65
C PRO A 1020 -4.75 24.99 -48.12
N ASP A 1021 -5.22 26.12 -48.65
CA ASP A 1021 -5.62 26.27 -50.06
C ASP A 1021 -4.52 25.83 -51.04
N THR A 1022 -3.25 26.00 -50.65
CA THR A 1022 -2.09 25.57 -51.43
C THR A 1022 -0.96 25.03 -50.56
N VAL A 1023 -0.43 23.85 -50.93
CA VAL A 1023 0.78 23.26 -50.33
C VAL A 1023 1.84 23.07 -51.40
N ARG A 1024 3.10 23.42 -51.10
CA ARG A 1024 4.20 23.39 -52.08
C ARG A 1024 5.14 22.22 -51.82
N VAL A 1025 5.65 21.62 -52.90
CA VAL A 1025 6.67 20.56 -52.79
C VAL A 1025 7.87 21.10 -51.99
N GLY A 1026 8.32 20.36 -50.98
CA GLY A 1026 9.38 20.78 -50.05
C GLY A 1026 8.91 21.63 -48.86
N THR A 1027 7.64 22.03 -48.77
CA THR A 1027 7.07 22.77 -47.62
C THR A 1027 5.74 22.15 -47.20
N PRO A 1028 5.72 21.25 -46.20
CA PRO A 1028 4.50 20.62 -45.73
C PRO A 1028 3.48 21.64 -45.18
N GLY A 1029 2.20 21.40 -45.45
CA GLY A 1029 1.08 22.11 -44.84
C GLY A 1029 0.56 21.37 -43.60
N ALA A 1030 -0.14 22.10 -42.73
CA ALA A 1030 -0.85 21.53 -41.59
C ALA A 1030 -2.33 21.35 -41.93
N VAL A 1031 -2.86 20.16 -41.67
CA VAL A 1031 -4.27 19.80 -41.74
C VAL A 1031 -4.74 19.52 -40.32
N ALA A 1032 -5.86 20.12 -39.93
CA ALA A 1032 -6.44 19.95 -38.61
C ALA A 1032 -7.97 19.86 -38.70
N ALA A 1033 -8.59 19.09 -37.82
CA ALA A 1033 -10.04 19.03 -37.70
C ALA A 1033 -10.45 19.15 -36.22
N SER A 1034 -11.65 19.65 -35.97
CA SER A 1034 -12.20 19.84 -34.62
C SER A 1034 -13.69 19.52 -34.59
N VAL A 1035 -14.09 18.78 -33.55
CA VAL A 1035 -15.48 18.49 -33.22
C VAL A 1035 -15.99 19.53 -32.22
N ALA A 1036 -17.16 20.10 -32.50
CA ALA A 1036 -17.89 20.93 -31.55
C ALA A 1036 -18.77 20.06 -30.64
N GLN A 1037 -18.75 20.34 -29.34
CA GLN A 1037 -19.64 19.78 -28.32
C GLN A 1037 -20.14 20.90 -27.40
N GLY A 1038 -21.32 21.43 -27.66
CA GLY A 1038 -21.77 22.70 -27.06
C GLY A 1038 -20.73 23.82 -27.29
N SER A 1039 -20.17 24.35 -26.21
CA SER A 1039 -19.09 25.37 -26.25
C SER A 1039 -17.67 24.77 -26.41
N ARG A 1040 -17.47 23.46 -26.23
CA ARG A 1040 -16.16 22.81 -26.30
C ARG A 1040 -15.75 22.56 -27.75
N GLN A 1041 -14.47 22.76 -28.04
CA GLN A 1041 -13.81 22.33 -29.28
C GLN A 1041 -12.87 21.17 -28.95
N VAL A 1042 -13.08 20.03 -29.59
CA VAL A 1042 -12.37 18.77 -29.35
C VAL A 1042 -11.51 18.48 -30.60
N PRO A 1043 -10.18 18.62 -30.53
CA PRO A 1043 -9.32 18.34 -31.68
C PRO A 1043 -9.43 16.88 -32.12
N VAL A 1044 -9.51 16.65 -33.44
CA VAL A 1044 -9.54 15.30 -34.03
C VAL A 1044 -8.10 14.77 -34.09
N LYS A 1045 -7.66 14.27 -32.93
CA LYS A 1045 -6.40 13.56 -32.69
C LYS A 1045 -6.68 12.47 -31.64
N TYR A 1046 -5.70 11.59 -31.38
CA TYR A 1046 -5.79 10.62 -30.27
C TYR A 1046 -6.28 11.29 -28.97
N PRO A 1047 -7.22 10.68 -28.22
CA PRO A 1047 -7.84 9.37 -28.45
C PRO A 1047 -9.06 9.36 -29.39
N VAL A 1048 -9.44 10.46 -30.04
CA VAL A 1048 -10.55 10.49 -31.01
C VAL A 1048 -10.23 9.62 -32.23
N SER A 1049 -11.16 8.74 -32.59
CA SER A 1049 -11.11 7.99 -33.86
C SER A 1049 -11.73 8.81 -35.00
N ALA A 1050 -11.10 8.76 -36.15
CA ALA A 1050 -11.56 9.39 -37.39
C ALA A 1050 -11.26 8.51 -38.60
N ASP A 1051 -12.00 8.70 -39.69
CA ASP A 1051 -11.75 8.08 -40.99
C ASP A 1051 -11.33 9.18 -41.98
N TRP A 1052 -10.04 9.26 -42.27
CA TRP A 1052 -9.48 10.23 -43.20
C TRP A 1052 -9.47 9.65 -44.61
N THR A 1053 -10.18 10.31 -45.52
CA THR A 1053 -10.30 9.88 -46.93
C THR A 1053 -9.88 11.01 -47.87
N GLY A 1054 -9.52 10.66 -49.11
CA GLY A 1054 -9.05 11.64 -50.09
C GLY A 1054 -9.40 11.27 -51.52
N SER A 1055 -9.18 12.19 -52.45
CA SER A 1055 -9.24 11.88 -53.88
C SER A 1055 -8.17 10.84 -54.25
N LEU A 1056 -8.38 10.08 -55.33
CA LEU A 1056 -7.53 8.93 -55.76
C LEU A 1056 -6.03 9.24 -55.97
N ASN A 1057 -5.66 10.51 -55.96
CA ASN A 1057 -4.30 11.04 -56.06
C ASN A 1057 -3.73 11.53 -54.71
N VAL A 1058 -4.37 11.24 -53.59
CA VAL A 1058 -3.87 11.53 -52.23
C VAL A 1058 -3.56 10.21 -51.53
N HIS A 1059 -2.39 10.13 -50.89
CA HIS A 1059 -2.11 9.07 -49.93
C HIS A 1059 -2.49 9.52 -48.52
N ILE A 1060 -3.07 8.61 -47.74
CA ILE A 1060 -3.38 8.84 -46.32
C ILE A 1060 -2.78 7.70 -45.50
N GLY A 1061 -2.21 8.04 -44.35
CA GLY A 1061 -1.55 7.10 -43.43
C GLY A 1061 -0.05 6.98 -43.67
N GLN A 1062 0.51 5.79 -43.42
CA GLN A 1062 1.96 5.56 -43.39
C GLN A 1062 2.65 5.74 -44.76
N PHE A 1063 3.87 6.31 -44.77
CA PHE A 1063 4.64 6.64 -45.98
C PHE A 1063 4.85 5.45 -46.95
N ALA A 1064 4.91 4.23 -46.42
CA ALA A 1064 5.16 3.00 -47.19
C ALA A 1064 4.09 2.66 -48.25
N GLY A 1065 2.95 3.36 -48.28
CA GLY A 1065 1.87 3.14 -49.26
C GLY A 1065 1.92 4.02 -50.53
N LEU A 1066 2.92 4.90 -50.68
CA LEU A 1066 2.95 5.87 -51.78
C LEU A 1066 2.97 5.25 -53.18
N ARG A 1067 2.18 5.84 -54.09
CA ARG A 1067 2.06 5.43 -55.50
C ARG A 1067 2.57 6.53 -56.43
N PRO A 1068 3.12 6.18 -57.61
CA PRO A 1068 3.70 7.14 -58.55
C PRO A 1068 2.70 8.09 -59.24
N TRP A 1069 1.40 8.05 -58.90
CA TRP A 1069 0.40 9.07 -59.29
C TRP A 1069 -0.05 9.99 -58.15
N HIS A 1070 0.34 9.74 -56.90
CA HIS A 1070 -0.07 10.60 -55.78
C HIS A 1070 0.55 12.01 -55.89
N VAL A 1071 -0.26 13.05 -55.72
CA VAL A 1071 0.14 14.46 -55.72
C VAL A 1071 0.39 14.98 -54.29
N ALA A 1072 -0.24 14.37 -53.29
CA ALA A 1072 -0.08 14.69 -51.88
C ALA A 1072 -0.05 13.44 -50.99
N TRP A 1073 0.49 13.61 -49.79
CA TRP A 1073 0.50 12.63 -48.71
C TRP A 1073 0.08 13.30 -47.40
N LEU A 1074 -1.00 12.83 -46.79
CA LEU A 1074 -1.40 13.19 -45.43
C LEU A 1074 -0.96 12.09 -44.45
N ASP A 1075 -0.32 12.50 -43.37
CA ASP A 1075 -0.15 11.67 -42.17
C ASP A 1075 -1.14 12.14 -41.09
N PRO A 1076 -2.24 11.39 -40.82
CA PRO A 1076 -3.23 11.76 -39.82
C PRO A 1076 -2.67 11.90 -38.39
N ALA A 1077 -1.64 11.13 -38.04
CA ALA A 1077 -1.07 11.15 -36.68
C ALA A 1077 -0.34 12.47 -36.38
N THR A 1078 0.18 13.15 -37.40
CA THR A 1078 0.87 14.45 -37.27
C THR A 1078 0.09 15.62 -37.89
N GLY A 1079 -1.05 15.36 -38.54
CA GLY A 1079 -1.77 16.34 -39.35
C GLY A 1079 -0.96 16.88 -40.53
N ARG A 1080 0.15 16.24 -40.92
CA ARG A 1080 1.11 16.81 -41.86
C ARG A 1080 0.81 16.41 -43.30
N LEU A 1081 0.48 17.41 -44.12
CA LEU A 1081 0.22 17.25 -45.55
C LEU A 1081 1.46 17.64 -46.38
N THR A 1082 2.06 16.65 -47.05
CA THR A 1082 3.24 16.84 -47.89
C THR A 1082 2.85 16.80 -49.37
N ALA A 1083 3.09 17.89 -50.11
CA ALA A 1083 2.96 17.90 -51.56
C ALA A 1083 4.12 17.15 -52.21
N LEU A 1084 3.80 16.25 -53.15
CA LEU A 1084 4.75 15.39 -53.88
C LEU A 1084 4.99 15.89 -55.31
N ARG A 1085 3.96 16.46 -55.95
CA ARG A 1085 4.01 17.12 -57.27
C ARG A 1085 2.82 18.09 -57.40
N PRO A 1086 2.75 18.95 -58.42
CA PRO A 1086 1.58 19.81 -58.64
C PRO A 1086 0.31 19.05 -59.00
N GLY A 1087 -0.85 19.60 -58.62
CA GLY A 1087 -2.16 19.03 -58.92
C GLY A 1087 -3.27 19.62 -58.04
N LYS A 1088 -4.48 19.08 -58.14
CA LYS A 1088 -5.58 19.33 -57.20
C LYS A 1088 -5.93 18.04 -56.48
N ALA A 1089 -6.26 18.17 -55.20
CA ALA A 1089 -6.62 17.06 -54.34
C ALA A 1089 -7.76 17.49 -53.40
N THR A 1090 -8.59 16.55 -52.99
CA THR A 1090 -9.61 16.74 -51.96
C THR A 1090 -9.23 15.89 -50.76
N ILE A 1091 -9.32 16.47 -49.56
CA ILE A 1091 -9.15 15.78 -48.28
C ILE A 1091 -10.49 15.80 -47.56
N ALA A 1092 -10.82 14.69 -46.92
CA ALA A 1092 -12.02 14.50 -46.14
C ALA A 1092 -11.69 13.85 -44.80
N VAL A 1093 -12.49 14.16 -43.79
CA VAL A 1093 -12.46 13.52 -42.48
C VAL A 1093 -13.87 13.19 -42.07
N THR A 1094 -14.09 11.96 -41.60
CA THR A 1094 -15.35 11.51 -41.01
C THR A 1094 -15.13 11.21 -39.54
N VAL A 1095 -15.94 11.80 -38.66
CA VAL A 1095 -15.93 11.52 -37.23
C VAL A 1095 -17.34 11.16 -36.80
N ASN A 1096 -17.51 9.99 -36.17
CA ASN A 1096 -18.81 9.45 -35.76
C ASN A 1096 -19.93 9.58 -36.83
N GLY A 1097 -19.58 9.27 -38.09
CA GLY A 1097 -20.50 9.34 -39.24
C GLY A 1097 -20.73 10.73 -39.85
N VAL A 1098 -20.21 11.81 -39.26
CA VAL A 1098 -20.26 13.17 -39.85
C VAL A 1098 -19.01 13.42 -40.67
N THR A 1099 -19.17 13.71 -41.97
CA THR A 1099 -18.04 14.01 -42.88
C THR A 1099 -17.87 15.52 -43.14
N ARG A 1100 -16.63 15.97 -43.26
CA ARG A 1100 -16.25 17.25 -43.89
C ARG A 1100 -15.21 17.03 -44.98
N ARG A 1101 -15.19 17.93 -45.98
CA ARG A 1101 -14.28 17.89 -47.12
C ARG A 1101 -13.71 19.29 -47.38
N ALA A 1102 -12.47 19.35 -47.83
CA ALA A 1102 -11.80 20.57 -48.27
C ALA A 1102 -10.85 20.26 -49.44
N ASP A 1103 -10.74 21.18 -50.39
CA ASP A 1103 -9.85 21.06 -51.54
C ASP A 1103 -8.50 21.73 -51.26
N VAL A 1104 -7.43 21.16 -51.84
CA VAL A 1104 -6.06 21.68 -51.76
C VAL A 1104 -5.40 21.64 -53.14
N THR A 1105 -4.74 22.74 -53.49
CA THR A 1105 -3.85 22.79 -54.66
C THR A 1105 -2.44 22.42 -54.23
N THR A 1106 -1.84 21.42 -54.86
CA THR A 1106 -0.40 21.16 -54.73
C THR A 1106 0.35 21.89 -55.83
N ALA A 1107 1.51 22.46 -55.51
CA ALA A 1107 2.29 23.28 -56.44
C ALA A 1107 3.80 23.05 -56.30
N TRP A 1108 4.58 23.43 -57.31
CA TRP A 1108 6.04 23.46 -57.24
C TRP A 1108 6.52 24.50 -56.21
N PRO A 1109 7.79 24.43 -55.74
CA PRO A 1109 8.38 25.50 -54.96
C PRO A 1109 8.34 26.82 -55.74
N GLN A 1110 8.19 27.95 -55.04
CA GLN A 1110 8.48 29.25 -55.65
C GLN A 1110 9.99 29.39 -55.80
N TRP A 1111 10.52 28.96 -56.94
CA TRP A 1111 11.86 29.36 -57.38
C TRP A 1111 11.83 30.85 -57.66
N GLY A 1112 12.67 31.61 -56.95
CA GLY A 1112 12.62 33.07 -56.98
C GLY A 1112 12.84 33.62 -58.39
N LEU A 1113 11.97 34.53 -58.81
CA LEU A 1113 12.20 35.44 -59.92
C LEU A 1113 13.44 36.28 -59.62
N LYS A 1114 14.61 35.86 -60.13
CA LYS A 1114 15.68 36.81 -60.46
C LYS A 1114 15.25 37.51 -61.75
N VAL A 1115 14.68 38.71 -61.60
CA VAL A 1115 14.64 39.68 -62.70
C VAL A 1115 16.06 40.17 -62.95
N ALA A 1116 16.37 40.49 -64.21
CA ALA A 1116 17.66 40.99 -64.68
C ALA A 1116 18.00 42.39 -64.13
#